data_AF-A0A947IP36-F1
#
_entry.id   AF-A0A947IP36-F1
#
_cell.length_a   1.000
_cell.length_b   1.000
_cell.length_c   1.000
_cell.angle_alpha   90.00
_cell.angle_beta   90.00
_cell.angle_gamma   90.00
#
_symmetry.space_group_name_H-M   'P 1'
#
loop_
_entity.id
_entity.type
_entity.pdbx_description
1 polymer ?
#
loop_
_entity_poly.entity_id
_entity_poly.type
_entity_poly.pdbx_seq_one_letter_code
_entity_poly.pdbx_strand_id
1 'polypeptide(L)'
;NNGLQPAGWRVVPVDESVCGEIALSSLPRIEQVFINVDGMDTQQLRTCMFVVRRQAEMALADDPDFYISSLSADVISYKGLVMPVDLPRFYLDLANPALETAICVFHQRFSTNTMPRWPLAQPFRMLAHNGEINTIEGNRNWAEARTCNFSSPLLPDVAELSPLVNRTGSDSSSLDNMLELLVAGGMDLFRAVRMLVPPAWQNIEHMDADLKAFYEYNSMHMEPWDGPAGLVLTDGRYAVCMLDRNGLRPSRWVITKDGFITVASEIGTYGYKPEDVVSKGRVGPGQILVVDTESGEVLHTEEVDNRLKSAHPYKQWLRENGNRLQDQLGQGNRPALPESDTLAAFQKYFQVSFEEREQVLSALADSGNEAVGSMGDDTPMAVLSRQKRSLYDFFRQKFAQVTNPPIDPLREAIVMSLETLLGAEQNVFEQTADHADRLILASPVLSPDKFDRLMHVDSPRYPLARIDLAYDPALTSLKDAVTAVTAAAEQAVRSGKVILLLSDRSFEPGMLAVHSLLATGAVHHHLIKQGLRCDANIVVESGSARDSHQMACLFGFGATAVYPYMAYAVISDMLACGDILGDEQTAHTNYVKGINKGLLKIMSKMGISTIASYRGAQLFEAIGLATEVVDTCFKGVASRIAGAGFAELQRDQEALSTLAWLPRKTIDQGGLLKYVHGKEYHAFNPDVVMTLQQAVKSGDYAHWKKYAELVNTRPVATIRDLLGFKDDIKAIPLDEVEPIESLLSRFDSAGMSLGALSPEAHEALATAMNRLGGRSNSGEGGEDPARFGTERVSKIKQVASGRFGVTPHYLVNAEVLQIKVAQGAKPGEGGQLPGGKVNALIARLRYSVPGVTLISPPPHHDIYSIEDLAQLIFDLKQVNPSALVSVKLVSEPGVGTIAAGVAKAYADLITISGYDGGTAASPITSIRYAGSPWELGLSEAQQTLRGNGLRGKVRVQTDGGLKTGLDVVKAAMLGAESFGFGTTPMVALGCKYLRICHLNNCATGVATQDERLRDEHFIGTVEMVMNFFTFIAMETREWMASIGVRTMEELIGRTDLLTQKAGETEKQELLDLSPILFKDPAAKDQPEFCQVALNAPFDKGEKAEAMVAAALPAIESMSGIDLEFNVTNCDRSIGARLSGEIAKRHGNLGMEDAPVTLRMKGTAGQSFGVWNAGGLNMYLEGDAND
;
A
#
# COMPACT_ATOMS: atom_id res chain seq x y z
N ASN A 1 -6.17 43.28 -17.57
CA ASN A 1 -6.06 42.38 -18.75
C ASN A 1 -7.30 41.52 -18.93
N ASN A 2 -7.86 40.91 -17.88
CA ASN A 2 -9.06 40.05 -17.99
C ASN A 2 -10.39 40.75 -17.61
N GLY A 3 -10.52 42.07 -17.78
CA GLY A 3 -11.77 42.79 -17.45
C GLY A 3 -12.10 42.98 -15.95
N LEU A 4 -11.26 42.46 -15.04
CA LEU A 4 -11.40 42.62 -13.59
C LEU A 4 -10.60 43.83 -13.06
N GLN A 5 -11.20 44.61 -12.15
CA GLN A 5 -10.54 45.76 -11.52
C GLN A 5 -10.48 45.61 -9.99
N PRO A 6 -9.28 45.65 -9.37
CA PRO A 6 -9.18 45.59 -7.91
C PRO A 6 -9.77 46.87 -7.29
N ALA A 7 -10.75 46.71 -6.41
CA ALA A 7 -11.33 47.79 -5.62
C ALA A 7 -10.42 48.17 -4.44
N GLY A 8 -9.71 47.19 -3.87
CA GLY A 8 -8.78 47.39 -2.76
C GLY A 8 -8.44 46.10 -2.03
N TRP A 9 -7.50 46.20 -1.10
CA TRP A 9 -7.08 45.10 -0.23
C TRP A 9 -7.49 45.37 1.21
N ARG A 10 -7.88 44.32 1.93
CA ARG A 10 -8.22 44.33 3.34
C ARG A 10 -7.34 43.33 4.08
N VAL A 11 -6.59 43.80 5.07
CA VAL A 11 -5.90 42.90 6.00
C VAL A 11 -6.96 42.20 6.84
N VAL A 12 -6.92 40.87 6.90
CA VAL A 12 -7.88 40.09 7.68
C VAL A 12 -7.52 40.20 9.17
N PRO A 13 -8.47 40.56 10.05
CA PRO A 13 -8.19 40.68 11.47
C PRO A 13 -8.00 39.29 12.10
N VAL A 14 -6.81 39.07 12.67
CA VAL A 14 -6.46 37.80 13.33
C VAL A 14 -5.94 37.97 14.76
N ASP A 15 -6.16 36.97 15.62
CA ASP A 15 -5.54 36.85 16.94
C ASP A 15 -4.51 35.71 16.94
N GLU A 16 -3.23 36.07 16.87
CA GLU A 16 -2.12 35.11 16.80
C GLU A 16 -1.87 34.37 18.13
N SER A 17 -2.47 34.81 19.25
CA SER A 17 -2.21 34.25 20.58
C SER A 17 -2.68 32.79 20.74
N VAL A 18 -3.54 32.31 19.85
CA VAL A 18 -4.04 30.91 19.83
C VAL A 18 -3.18 29.98 18.98
N CYS A 19 -2.21 30.51 18.22
CA CYS A 19 -1.35 29.70 17.37
C CYS A 19 -0.25 28.99 18.18
N GLY A 20 -0.01 27.72 17.85
CA GLY A 20 1.17 27.00 18.35
C GLY A 20 2.46 27.46 17.67
N GLU A 21 3.61 27.07 18.20
CA GLU A 21 4.95 27.48 17.71
C GLU A 21 5.15 27.22 16.20
N ILE A 22 4.75 26.05 15.71
CA ILE A 22 4.85 25.70 14.28
C ILE A 22 3.94 26.57 13.41
N ALA A 23 2.73 26.88 13.89
CA ALA A 23 1.80 27.74 13.17
C ALA A 23 2.32 29.17 13.10
N LEU A 24 2.87 29.69 14.20
CA LEU A 24 3.47 31.02 14.29
C LEU A 24 4.70 31.17 13.41
N SER A 25 5.60 30.17 13.39
CA SER A 25 6.83 30.24 12.60
C SER A 25 6.60 30.25 11.09
N SER A 26 5.39 29.87 10.65
CA SER A 26 4.99 29.80 9.25
C SER A 26 3.75 30.64 8.93
N LEU A 27 3.32 31.53 9.85
CA LEU A 27 2.11 32.33 9.71
C LEU A 27 2.24 33.30 8.51
N PRO A 28 1.37 33.18 7.49
CA PRO A 28 1.39 34.10 6.36
C PRO A 28 0.75 35.45 6.72
N ARG A 29 1.02 36.47 5.91
CA ARG A 29 0.19 37.69 5.90
C ARG A 29 -1.12 37.37 5.19
N ILE A 30 -2.25 37.52 5.89
CA ILE A 30 -3.57 37.13 5.37
C ILE A 30 -4.35 38.39 4.94
N GLU A 31 -4.67 38.47 3.65
CA GLU A 31 -5.41 39.59 3.06
C GLU A 31 -6.52 39.13 2.12
N GLN A 32 -7.55 39.97 1.99
CA GLN A 32 -8.63 39.83 1.03
C GLN A 32 -8.52 40.92 -0.04
N VAL A 33 -8.65 40.54 -1.30
CA VAL A 33 -8.80 41.48 -2.42
C VAL A 33 -10.26 41.58 -2.81
N PHE A 34 -10.78 42.80 -2.88
CA PHE A 34 -12.09 43.08 -3.44
C PHE A 34 -11.95 43.44 -4.91
N ILE A 35 -12.80 42.87 -5.76
CA ILE A 35 -12.73 43.04 -7.21
C ILE A 35 -14.07 43.56 -7.71
N ASN A 36 -14.04 44.68 -8.44
CA ASN A 36 -15.18 45.20 -9.17
C ASN A 36 -15.31 44.47 -10.52
N VAL A 37 -16.53 44.11 -10.86
CA VAL A 37 -16.90 43.40 -12.09
C VAL A 37 -18.00 44.20 -12.79
N ASP A 38 -17.89 44.35 -14.11
CA ASP A 38 -18.93 44.98 -14.92
C ASP A 38 -19.23 44.11 -16.15
N GLY A 39 -20.51 43.84 -16.41
CA GLY A 39 -20.99 43.19 -17.63
C GLY A 39 -20.66 41.69 -17.82
N MET A 40 -20.27 40.96 -16.78
CA MET A 40 -20.05 39.49 -16.85
C MET A 40 -21.20 38.72 -16.21
N ASP A 41 -21.62 37.61 -16.82
CA ASP A 41 -22.48 36.63 -16.17
C ASP A 41 -21.70 35.76 -15.15
N THR A 42 -22.42 34.95 -14.38
CA THR A 42 -21.85 34.11 -13.32
C THR A 42 -20.79 33.13 -13.85
N GLN A 43 -21.02 32.48 -15.00
CA GLN A 43 -20.09 31.51 -15.55
C GLN A 43 -18.84 32.20 -16.10
N GLN A 44 -19.01 33.30 -16.84
CA GLN A 44 -17.92 34.14 -17.34
C GLN A 44 -17.03 34.64 -16.20
N LEU A 45 -17.65 35.13 -15.12
CA LEU A 45 -16.93 35.59 -13.95
C LEU A 45 -16.14 34.46 -13.28
N ARG A 46 -16.77 33.29 -13.08
CA ARG A 46 -16.12 32.11 -12.49
C ARG A 46 -14.90 31.67 -13.31
N THR A 47 -15.06 31.54 -14.62
CA THR A 47 -13.95 31.19 -15.53
C THR A 47 -12.84 32.25 -15.51
N CYS A 48 -13.20 33.54 -15.53
CA CYS A 48 -12.23 34.62 -15.48
C CYS A 48 -11.44 34.63 -14.15
N MET A 49 -12.10 34.38 -13.02
CA MET A 49 -11.46 34.30 -11.70
C MET A 49 -10.50 33.09 -11.63
N PHE A 50 -10.89 31.95 -12.17
CA PHE A 50 -10.01 30.78 -12.31
C PHE A 50 -8.74 31.13 -13.10
N VAL A 51 -8.89 31.72 -14.30
CA VAL A 51 -7.76 32.12 -15.15
C VAL A 51 -6.84 33.10 -14.44
N VAL A 52 -7.38 34.15 -13.82
CA VAL A 52 -6.60 35.17 -13.10
C VAL A 52 -5.84 34.55 -11.93
N ARG A 53 -6.47 33.66 -11.17
CA ARG A 53 -5.80 32.96 -10.07
C ARG A 53 -4.65 32.10 -10.60
N ARG A 54 -4.87 31.30 -11.65
CA ARG A 54 -3.83 30.46 -12.26
C ARG A 54 -2.66 31.30 -12.77
N GLN A 55 -2.93 32.41 -13.45
CA GLN A 55 -1.90 33.34 -13.91
C GLN A 55 -1.10 33.93 -12.74
N ALA A 56 -1.75 34.25 -11.62
CA ALA A 56 -1.06 34.73 -10.41
C ALA A 56 -0.19 33.63 -9.77
N GLU A 57 -0.72 32.41 -9.63
CA GLU A 57 0.03 31.25 -9.10
C GLU A 57 1.26 30.93 -9.96
N MET A 58 1.15 31.04 -11.28
CA MET A 58 2.28 30.86 -12.20
C MET A 58 3.29 32.01 -12.11
N ALA A 59 2.81 33.26 -12.06
CA ALA A 59 3.68 34.44 -11.97
C ALA A 59 4.47 34.49 -10.65
N LEU A 60 3.96 33.84 -9.61
CA LEU A 60 4.56 33.78 -8.27
C LEU A 60 5.01 32.36 -7.89
N ALA A 61 5.28 31.49 -8.88
CA ALA A 61 5.68 30.11 -8.63
C ALA A 61 6.99 29.98 -7.81
N ASP A 62 7.86 31.01 -7.87
CA ASP A 62 9.11 31.09 -7.10
C ASP A 62 8.89 31.53 -5.64
N ASP A 63 7.69 31.99 -5.27
CA ASP A 63 7.31 32.32 -3.89
C ASP A 63 6.58 31.12 -3.25
N PRO A 64 7.27 30.32 -2.40
CA PRO A 64 6.69 29.10 -1.84
C PRO A 64 5.59 29.35 -0.80
N ASP A 65 5.43 30.59 -0.35
CA ASP A 65 4.45 30.98 0.67
C ASP A 65 3.22 31.69 0.05
N PHE A 66 3.28 32.04 -1.24
CA PHE A 66 2.13 32.60 -1.95
C PHE A 66 1.05 31.54 -2.20
N TYR A 67 -0.16 31.81 -1.73
CA TYR A 67 -1.29 30.92 -1.92
C TYR A 67 -2.62 31.67 -1.89
N ILE A 68 -3.50 31.35 -2.85
CA ILE A 68 -4.87 31.88 -2.89
C ILE A 68 -5.84 30.80 -2.40
N SER A 69 -6.40 31.00 -1.21
CA SER A 69 -7.36 30.07 -0.57
C SER A 69 -8.68 29.99 -1.33
N SER A 70 -9.22 31.13 -1.74
CA SER A 70 -10.44 31.23 -2.55
C SER A 70 -10.39 32.54 -3.34
N LEU A 71 -10.90 32.52 -4.58
CA LEU A 71 -11.14 33.70 -5.38
C LEU A 71 -12.47 33.51 -6.12
N SER A 72 -13.56 33.94 -5.49
CA SER A 72 -14.93 33.70 -5.94
C SER A 72 -15.85 34.83 -5.49
N ALA A 73 -16.97 35.02 -6.18
CA ALA A 73 -18.05 35.92 -5.77
C ALA A 73 -18.99 35.28 -4.73
N ASP A 74 -19.06 33.94 -4.71
CA ASP A 74 -20.06 33.18 -3.95
C ASP A 74 -19.48 32.40 -2.76
N VAL A 75 -18.16 32.15 -2.76
CA VAL A 75 -17.49 31.28 -1.77
C VAL A 75 -16.25 31.96 -1.19
N ILE A 76 -16.13 31.92 0.14
CA ILE A 76 -14.95 32.38 0.87
C ILE A 76 -14.44 31.28 1.82
N SER A 77 -13.13 31.03 1.81
CA SER A 77 -12.49 29.99 2.63
C SER A 77 -11.62 30.61 3.74
N TYR A 78 -12.00 30.35 5.00
CA TYR A 78 -11.19 30.64 6.19
C TYR A 78 -10.57 29.34 6.71
N LYS A 79 -9.24 29.24 6.64
CA LYS A 79 -8.50 28.05 7.07
C LYS A 79 -7.17 28.42 7.72
N GLY A 80 -6.63 27.54 8.57
CA GLY A 80 -5.38 27.81 9.27
C GLY A 80 -4.86 26.62 10.08
N LEU A 81 -3.65 26.75 10.62
CA LEU A 81 -3.00 25.74 11.46
C LEU A 81 -3.36 25.92 12.94
N VAL A 82 -4.65 25.85 13.27
CA VAL A 82 -5.18 26.00 14.63
C VAL A 82 -6.13 24.85 14.97
N MET A 83 -6.42 24.66 16.26
CA MET A 83 -7.46 23.71 16.69
C MET A 83 -8.84 24.19 16.24
N PRO A 84 -9.79 23.31 15.88
CA PRO A 84 -11.11 23.72 15.41
C PRO A 84 -11.84 24.67 16.36
N VAL A 85 -11.73 24.47 17.67
CA VAL A 85 -12.34 25.32 18.71
C VAL A 85 -11.79 26.75 18.72
N ASP A 86 -10.55 26.93 18.23
CA ASP A 86 -9.87 28.22 18.22
C ASP A 86 -10.01 28.95 16.87
N LEU A 87 -10.60 28.33 15.83
CA LEU A 87 -10.78 28.96 14.53
C LEU A 87 -11.55 30.30 14.59
N PRO A 88 -12.69 30.43 15.31
CA PRO A 88 -13.37 31.73 15.45
C PRO A 88 -12.63 32.70 16.39
N ARG A 89 -11.68 32.22 17.19
CA ARG A 89 -10.81 33.09 17.99
C ARG A 89 -9.68 33.65 17.14
N PHE A 90 -9.09 32.81 16.27
CA PHE A 90 -8.06 33.21 15.33
C PHE A 90 -8.61 34.20 14.29
N TYR A 91 -9.69 33.87 13.58
CA TYR A 91 -10.31 34.77 12.60
C TYR A 91 -11.47 35.55 13.22
N LEU A 92 -11.24 36.83 13.55
CA LEU A 92 -12.25 37.66 14.22
C LEU A 92 -13.52 37.89 13.38
N ASP A 93 -13.42 37.72 12.06
CA ASP A 93 -14.57 37.75 11.15
C ASP A 93 -15.56 36.62 11.43
N LEU A 94 -15.09 35.42 11.75
CA LEU A 94 -15.95 34.26 12.05
C LEU A 94 -16.69 34.40 13.38
N ALA A 95 -16.19 35.23 14.29
CA ALA A 95 -16.86 35.58 15.53
C ALA A 95 -17.91 36.70 15.36
N ASN A 96 -17.97 37.34 14.19
CA ASN A 96 -18.89 38.44 13.94
C ASN A 96 -20.29 37.89 13.57
N PRO A 97 -21.34 38.21 14.34
CA PRO A 97 -22.70 37.74 14.06
C PRO A 97 -23.31 38.28 12.76
N ALA A 98 -22.71 39.30 12.13
CA ALA A 98 -23.14 39.80 10.83
C ALA A 98 -22.72 38.91 9.65
N LEU A 99 -21.83 37.94 9.87
CA LEU A 99 -21.43 36.98 8.85
C LEU A 99 -22.44 35.82 8.81
N GLU A 100 -23.36 35.87 7.85
CA GLU A 100 -24.40 34.86 7.63
C GLU A 100 -24.12 34.06 6.35
N THR A 101 -24.52 32.79 6.34
CA THR A 101 -24.40 31.90 5.17
C THR A 101 -25.49 30.84 5.16
N ALA A 102 -25.89 30.39 3.96
CA ALA A 102 -26.77 29.23 3.78
C ALA A 102 -26.00 27.89 3.78
N ILE A 103 -24.69 27.91 3.47
CA ILE A 103 -23.84 26.72 3.36
C ILE A 103 -22.58 26.91 4.19
N CYS A 104 -22.22 25.90 4.99
CA CYS A 104 -20.96 25.85 5.71
C CYS A 104 -20.28 24.49 5.47
N VAL A 105 -19.07 24.53 4.92
CA VAL A 105 -18.21 23.34 4.78
C VAL A 105 -17.05 23.51 5.75
N PHE A 106 -16.84 22.51 6.62
CA PHE A 106 -15.75 22.50 7.57
C PHE A 106 -14.91 21.23 7.40
N HIS A 107 -13.65 21.29 7.82
CA HIS A 107 -12.74 20.16 7.75
C HIS A 107 -11.65 20.26 8.81
N GLN A 108 -11.30 19.13 9.44
CA GLN A 108 -10.12 19.00 10.28
C GLN A 108 -9.22 17.92 9.68
N ARG A 109 -7.95 18.26 9.44
CA ARG A 109 -6.99 17.36 8.80
C ARG A 109 -6.09 16.69 9.83
N PHE A 110 -5.94 15.37 9.73
CA PHE A 110 -4.82 14.64 10.34
C PHE A 110 -3.67 14.54 9.32
N SER A 111 -2.53 15.16 9.58
CA SER A 111 -1.40 15.10 8.64
C SER A 111 -0.49 13.90 8.93
N THR A 112 -0.56 12.89 8.07
CA THR A 112 0.40 11.79 7.95
C THR A 112 1.52 12.12 6.99
N ASN A 113 1.19 12.78 5.86
CA ASN A 113 2.05 12.77 4.67
C ASN A 113 2.93 14.01 4.48
N THR A 114 2.63 15.09 5.21
CA THR A 114 3.26 16.39 5.01
C THR A 114 3.55 17.08 6.33
N MET A 115 4.62 17.90 6.34
CA MET A 115 4.81 18.89 7.41
C MET A 115 3.60 19.84 7.43
N PRO A 116 3.13 20.28 8.62
CA PRO A 116 2.03 21.23 8.70
C PRO A 116 2.37 22.50 7.91
N ARG A 117 1.55 22.82 6.91
CA ARG A 117 1.69 24.02 6.08
C ARG A 117 0.32 24.65 5.88
N TRP A 118 0.25 25.98 5.96
CA TRP A 118 -0.98 26.75 5.84
C TRP A 118 -1.76 26.47 4.54
N PRO A 119 -1.13 26.40 3.35
CA PRO A 119 -1.83 26.07 2.10
C PRO A 119 -2.52 24.70 2.08
N LEU A 120 -2.02 23.74 2.87
CA LEU A 120 -2.51 22.36 2.92
C LEU A 120 -3.67 22.16 3.90
N ALA A 121 -4.02 23.20 4.68
CA ALA A 121 -5.29 23.20 5.40
C ALA A 121 -6.45 23.17 4.40
N GLN A 122 -7.57 22.60 4.82
CA GLN A 122 -8.81 22.48 4.04
C GLN A 122 -9.94 23.23 4.75
N PRO A 123 -11.02 23.64 4.05
CA PRO A 123 -11.37 23.31 2.66
C PRO A 123 -10.45 23.88 1.57
N PHE A 124 -10.43 23.23 0.40
CA PHE A 124 -9.89 23.81 -0.83
C PHE A 124 -10.94 24.72 -1.49
N ARG A 125 -10.85 24.95 -2.81
CA ARG A 125 -11.68 25.97 -3.48
C ARG A 125 -13.10 25.48 -3.70
N MET A 126 -13.25 24.22 -4.06
CA MET A 126 -14.55 23.58 -4.26
C MET A 126 -14.80 22.45 -3.28
N LEU A 127 -13.75 21.81 -2.75
CA LEU A 127 -13.89 20.56 -1.99
C LEU A 127 -13.18 20.54 -0.64
N ALA A 128 -13.76 19.79 0.28
CA ALA A 128 -13.13 19.19 1.43
C ALA A 128 -13.12 17.66 1.26
N HIS A 129 -11.97 17.05 1.52
CA HIS A 129 -11.72 15.64 1.34
C HIS A 129 -11.14 15.04 2.62
N ASN A 130 -11.91 14.13 3.20
CA ASN A 130 -11.43 13.21 4.22
C ASN A 130 -11.13 11.86 3.54
N GLY A 131 -9.86 11.48 3.48
CA GLY A 131 -9.43 10.29 2.74
C GLY A 131 -8.05 10.46 2.09
N GLU A 132 -7.74 9.58 1.14
CA GLU A 132 -6.49 9.57 0.37
C GLU A 132 -6.75 9.03 -1.04
N ILE A 133 -6.26 9.73 -2.07
CA ILE A 133 -6.34 9.25 -3.46
C ILE A 133 -5.14 8.37 -3.78
N ASN A 134 -5.36 7.05 -3.84
CA ASN A 134 -4.29 6.05 -4.00
C ASN A 134 -3.79 5.88 -5.45
N THR A 135 -4.45 6.52 -6.42
CA THR A 135 -4.07 6.54 -7.85
C THR A 135 -3.40 7.83 -8.28
N ILE A 136 -3.04 8.72 -7.35
CA ILE A 136 -2.70 10.12 -7.64
C ILE A 136 -1.58 10.31 -8.66
N GLU A 137 -0.52 9.49 -8.64
CA GLU A 137 0.59 9.61 -9.61
C GLU A 137 0.12 9.30 -11.04
N GLY A 138 -0.72 8.28 -11.20
CA GLY A 138 -1.36 7.97 -12.48
C GLY A 138 -2.27 9.11 -12.92
N ASN A 139 -3.11 9.62 -12.03
CA ASN A 139 -4.02 10.71 -12.33
C ASN A 139 -3.29 12.00 -12.74
N ARG A 140 -2.17 12.35 -12.09
CA ARG A 140 -1.32 13.48 -12.47
C ARG A 140 -0.72 13.28 -13.86
N ASN A 141 -0.21 12.09 -14.15
CA ASN A 141 0.35 11.74 -15.47
C ASN A 141 -0.69 11.84 -16.58
N TRP A 142 -1.91 11.36 -16.34
CA TRP A 142 -2.99 11.44 -17.30
C TRP A 142 -3.55 12.87 -17.45
N ALA A 143 -3.60 13.65 -16.37
CA ALA A 143 -3.94 15.07 -16.45
C ALA A 143 -2.95 15.84 -17.33
N GLU A 144 -1.64 15.57 -17.19
CA GLU A 144 -0.61 16.16 -18.06
C GLU A 144 -0.78 15.72 -19.51
N ALA A 145 -0.99 14.43 -19.75
CA ALA A 145 -1.23 13.88 -21.08
C ALA A 145 -2.44 14.53 -21.79
N ARG A 146 -3.49 14.86 -21.02
CA ARG A 146 -4.73 15.48 -21.53
C ARG A 146 -4.67 16.99 -21.71
N THR A 147 -3.56 17.64 -21.35
CA THR A 147 -3.44 19.11 -21.44
C THR A 147 -3.84 19.64 -22.83
N CYS A 148 -3.43 18.97 -23.91
CA CYS A 148 -3.76 19.35 -25.28
C CYS A 148 -5.19 18.97 -25.72
N ASN A 149 -5.84 18.05 -25.01
CA ASN A 149 -7.19 17.56 -25.29
C ASN A 149 -8.26 18.42 -24.61
N PHE A 150 -7.92 19.07 -23.49
CA PHE A 150 -8.82 20.03 -22.86
C PHE A 150 -9.02 21.25 -23.78
N SER A 151 -10.24 21.42 -24.28
CA SER A 151 -10.61 22.56 -25.10
C SER A 151 -12.04 22.99 -24.76
N SER A 152 -12.22 24.25 -24.41
CA SER A 152 -13.55 24.82 -24.15
C SER A 152 -13.61 26.23 -24.71
N PRO A 153 -14.72 26.66 -25.34
CA PRO A 153 -14.92 28.05 -25.73
C PRO A 153 -14.78 29.05 -24.56
N LEU A 154 -14.97 28.59 -23.32
CA LEU A 154 -14.77 29.40 -22.11
C LEU A 154 -13.29 29.51 -21.70
N LEU A 155 -12.46 28.54 -22.09
CA LEU A 155 -11.04 28.45 -21.76
C LEU A 155 -10.19 28.27 -23.05
N PRO A 156 -10.12 29.29 -23.93
CA PRO A 156 -9.47 29.16 -25.24
C PRO A 156 -7.96 28.88 -25.16
N ASP A 157 -7.28 29.38 -24.14
CA ASP A 157 -5.81 29.28 -23.98
C ASP A 157 -5.42 28.38 -22.80
N VAL A 158 -6.19 27.31 -22.54
CA VAL A 158 -5.99 26.45 -21.35
C VAL A 158 -4.58 25.82 -21.27
N ALA A 159 -3.95 25.56 -22.41
CA ALA A 159 -2.58 25.03 -22.46
C ALA A 159 -1.56 26.03 -21.86
N GLU A 160 -1.81 27.34 -21.94
CA GLU A 160 -0.98 28.36 -21.30
C GLU A 160 -1.08 28.36 -19.78
N LEU A 161 -2.07 27.67 -19.20
CA LEU A 161 -2.28 27.54 -17.75
C LEU A 161 -1.64 26.27 -17.15
N SER A 162 -0.86 25.55 -17.96
CA SER A 162 -0.15 24.33 -17.56
C SER A 162 0.95 24.62 -16.52
N PRO A 163 1.15 23.74 -15.51
CA PRO A 163 0.44 22.48 -15.27
C PRO A 163 -0.96 22.70 -14.69
N LEU A 164 -1.98 22.07 -15.24
CA LEU A 164 -3.38 22.26 -14.83
C LEU A 164 -3.71 21.64 -13.48
N VAL A 165 -3.04 20.53 -13.16
CA VAL A 165 -3.08 19.85 -11.87
C VAL A 165 -1.69 19.92 -11.26
N ASN A 166 -1.60 20.21 -9.97
CA ASN A 166 -0.32 20.23 -9.29
C ASN A 166 0.38 18.86 -9.32
N ARG A 167 1.67 18.89 -9.68
CA ARG A 167 2.54 17.71 -9.73
C ARG A 167 3.11 17.31 -8.37
N THR A 168 2.98 18.18 -7.37
CA THR A 168 3.49 17.99 -6.01
C THR A 168 2.47 18.51 -4.98
N GLY A 169 2.61 18.12 -3.72
CA GLY A 169 1.68 18.48 -2.65
C GLY A 169 0.57 17.45 -2.45
N SER A 170 -0.52 17.85 -1.80
CA SER A 170 -1.61 16.95 -1.42
C SER A 170 -2.40 16.46 -2.64
N ASP A 171 -2.67 15.16 -2.66
CA ASP A 171 -3.65 14.49 -3.50
C ASP A 171 -5.01 15.21 -3.62
N SER A 172 -5.55 15.66 -2.48
CA SER A 172 -6.83 16.34 -2.35
C SER A 172 -6.83 17.67 -3.11
N SER A 173 -5.70 18.38 -3.07
CA SER A 173 -5.53 19.62 -3.85
C SER A 173 -5.46 19.37 -5.35
N SER A 174 -4.95 18.20 -5.77
CA SER A 174 -4.91 17.79 -7.17
C SER A 174 -6.30 17.45 -7.69
N LEU A 175 -7.12 16.77 -6.88
CA LEU A 175 -8.52 16.52 -7.19
C LEU A 175 -9.32 17.84 -7.31
N ASP A 176 -9.06 18.80 -6.40
CA ASP A 176 -9.70 20.13 -6.44
C ASP A 176 -9.33 20.89 -7.71
N ASN A 177 -8.05 20.86 -8.12
CA ASN A 177 -7.61 21.51 -9.36
C ASN A 177 -8.29 20.92 -10.60
N MET A 178 -8.41 19.59 -10.67
CA MET A 178 -9.07 18.93 -11.79
C MET A 178 -10.57 19.23 -11.79
N LEU A 179 -11.25 19.12 -10.64
CA LEU A 179 -12.68 19.44 -10.55
C LEU A 179 -12.97 20.88 -10.96
N GLU A 180 -12.17 21.82 -10.44
CA GLU A 180 -12.35 23.23 -10.74
C GLU A 180 -12.10 23.54 -12.22
N LEU A 181 -11.10 22.91 -12.85
CA LEU A 181 -10.87 23.02 -14.29
C LEU A 181 -12.11 22.59 -15.09
N LEU A 182 -12.71 21.44 -14.73
CA LEU A 182 -13.88 20.90 -15.43
C LEU A 182 -15.07 21.86 -15.30
N VAL A 183 -15.34 22.37 -14.10
CA VAL A 183 -16.46 23.30 -13.87
C VAL A 183 -16.21 24.68 -14.49
N ALA A 184 -14.98 25.21 -14.40
CA ALA A 184 -14.61 26.47 -15.04
C ALA A 184 -14.68 26.40 -16.57
N GLY A 185 -14.40 25.23 -17.15
CA GLY A 185 -14.56 24.96 -18.58
C GLY A 185 -16.01 24.70 -19.02
N GLY A 186 -16.98 24.77 -18.11
CA GLY A 186 -18.41 24.70 -18.41
C GLY A 186 -19.06 23.32 -18.23
N MET A 187 -18.36 22.36 -17.61
CA MET A 187 -18.95 21.06 -17.27
C MET A 187 -19.94 21.20 -16.10
N ASP A 188 -21.08 20.53 -16.20
CA ASP A 188 -22.02 20.35 -15.09
C ASP A 188 -21.31 19.71 -13.88
N LEU A 189 -21.59 20.22 -12.68
CA LEU A 189 -20.94 19.79 -11.44
C LEU A 189 -21.16 18.29 -11.17
N PHE A 190 -22.38 17.80 -11.34
CA PHE A 190 -22.69 16.39 -11.06
C PHE A 190 -22.01 15.46 -12.06
N ARG A 191 -21.94 15.86 -13.34
CA ARG A 191 -21.17 15.12 -14.34
C ARG A 191 -19.68 15.12 -14.00
N ALA A 192 -19.09 16.28 -13.68
CA ALA A 192 -17.66 16.39 -13.35
C ALA A 192 -17.27 15.48 -12.18
N VAL A 193 -18.05 15.56 -11.10
CA VAL A 193 -17.84 14.76 -9.90
C VAL A 193 -18.04 13.26 -10.16
N ARG A 194 -19.08 12.86 -10.90
CA ARG A 194 -19.31 11.45 -11.28
C ARG A 194 -18.29 10.91 -12.28
N MET A 195 -17.65 11.77 -13.07
CA MET A 195 -16.60 11.38 -13.99
C MET A 195 -15.28 11.13 -13.25
N LEU A 196 -14.96 11.93 -12.23
CA LEU A 196 -13.75 11.78 -11.42
C LEU A 196 -13.88 10.64 -10.39
N VAL A 197 -15.01 10.56 -9.69
CA VAL A 197 -15.28 9.58 -8.61
C VAL A 197 -16.57 8.80 -8.90
N PRO A 198 -16.60 7.94 -9.93
CA PRO A 198 -17.78 7.15 -10.26
C PRO A 198 -18.03 6.04 -9.23
N PRO A 199 -19.30 5.66 -8.97
CA PRO A 199 -19.62 4.46 -8.21
C PRO A 199 -19.10 3.21 -8.95
N ALA A 200 -19.08 2.06 -8.27
CA ALA A 200 -18.89 0.79 -8.97
C ALA A 200 -20.06 0.55 -9.94
N TRP A 201 -19.78 0.18 -11.20
CA TRP A 201 -20.83 0.03 -12.21
C TRP A 201 -20.60 -1.15 -13.17
N GLN A 202 -19.35 -1.54 -13.42
CA GLN A 202 -18.99 -2.53 -14.45
C GLN A 202 -19.67 -3.88 -14.22
N ASN A 203 -19.57 -4.40 -12.99
CA ASN A 203 -20.05 -5.74 -12.62
C ASN A 203 -21.37 -5.74 -11.83
N ILE A 204 -22.07 -4.60 -11.76
CA ILE A 204 -23.38 -4.55 -11.08
C ILE A 204 -24.46 -5.00 -12.07
N GLU A 205 -25.04 -6.18 -11.83
CA GLU A 205 -26.03 -6.80 -12.72
C GLU A 205 -27.38 -6.09 -12.72
N HIS A 206 -27.78 -5.49 -11.59
CA HIS A 206 -29.10 -4.88 -11.40
C HIS A 206 -29.13 -3.35 -11.61
N MET A 207 -28.06 -2.77 -12.19
CA MET A 207 -28.01 -1.34 -12.48
C MET A 207 -28.91 -0.99 -13.68
N ASP A 208 -29.55 0.18 -13.62
CA ASP A 208 -30.31 0.72 -14.75
C ASP A 208 -29.44 0.84 -16.02
N ALA A 209 -29.96 0.42 -17.16
CA ALA A 209 -29.19 0.29 -18.39
C ALA A 209 -28.77 1.64 -18.98
N ASP A 210 -29.58 2.68 -18.81
CA ASP A 210 -29.25 4.03 -19.29
C ASP A 210 -28.20 4.68 -18.38
N LEU A 211 -28.28 4.46 -17.07
CA LEU A 211 -27.24 4.86 -16.12
C LEU A 211 -25.91 4.13 -16.36
N LYS A 212 -25.95 2.81 -16.60
CA LYS A 212 -24.75 2.04 -16.96
C LYS A 212 -24.09 2.59 -18.22
N ALA A 213 -24.90 2.95 -19.23
CA ALA A 213 -24.42 3.57 -20.45
C ALA A 213 -23.77 4.95 -20.21
N PHE A 214 -24.30 5.77 -19.30
CA PHE A 214 -23.66 7.03 -18.90
C PHE A 214 -22.26 6.79 -18.33
N TYR A 215 -22.10 5.84 -17.40
CA TYR A 215 -20.79 5.55 -16.80
C TYR A 215 -19.82 4.91 -17.80
N GLU A 216 -20.29 3.97 -18.62
CA GLU A 216 -19.47 3.36 -19.67
C GLU A 216 -18.93 4.42 -20.64
N TYR A 217 -19.79 5.33 -21.10
CA TYR A 217 -19.41 6.43 -21.99
C TYR A 217 -18.33 7.35 -21.38
N ASN A 218 -18.53 7.84 -20.15
CA ASN A 218 -17.59 8.77 -19.53
C ASN A 218 -16.25 8.08 -19.15
N SER A 219 -16.27 6.79 -18.81
CA SER A 219 -15.06 6.02 -18.49
C SER A 219 -14.09 5.86 -19.67
N MET A 220 -14.54 6.15 -20.90
CA MET A 220 -13.70 6.07 -22.09
C MET A 220 -12.62 7.16 -22.18
N HIS A 221 -12.80 8.27 -21.45
CA HIS A 221 -11.97 9.47 -21.56
C HIS A 221 -11.48 10.00 -20.21
N MET A 222 -11.84 9.36 -19.11
CA MET A 222 -11.34 9.69 -17.78
C MET A 222 -11.24 8.42 -16.93
N GLU A 223 -10.07 8.20 -16.34
CA GLU A 223 -9.89 7.16 -15.32
C GLU A 223 -10.39 7.65 -13.95
N PRO A 224 -10.94 6.76 -13.10
CA PRO A 224 -11.31 7.11 -11.74
C PRO A 224 -10.12 7.62 -10.92
N TRP A 225 -10.39 8.60 -10.06
CA TRP A 225 -9.51 9.01 -8.96
C TRP A 225 -9.91 8.18 -7.75
N ASP A 226 -9.24 7.05 -7.56
CA ASP A 226 -9.62 6.01 -6.61
C ASP A 226 -8.96 6.20 -5.24
N GLY A 227 -9.50 5.52 -4.23
CA GLY A 227 -9.07 5.58 -2.84
C GLY A 227 -10.21 5.96 -1.89
N PRO A 228 -10.01 5.83 -0.56
CA PRO A 228 -11.00 6.29 0.41
C PRO A 228 -11.28 7.77 0.20
N ALA A 229 -12.54 8.15 0.00
CA ALA A 229 -12.90 9.54 -0.16
C ALA A 229 -14.29 9.83 0.41
N GLY A 230 -14.33 10.57 1.51
CA GLY A 230 -15.48 11.33 1.95
C GLY A 230 -15.35 12.76 1.43
N LEU A 231 -16.18 13.12 0.44
CA LEU A 231 -16.11 14.42 -0.21
C LEU A 231 -17.31 15.29 0.20
N VAL A 232 -17.01 16.52 0.59
CA VAL A 232 -18.00 17.58 0.77
C VAL A 232 -17.61 18.74 -0.15
N LEU A 233 -18.51 19.14 -1.04
CA LEU A 233 -18.23 20.13 -2.08
C LEU A 233 -19.27 21.25 -2.10
N THR A 234 -18.87 22.44 -2.55
CA THR A 234 -19.80 23.51 -2.86
C THR A 234 -19.28 24.43 -3.97
N ASP A 235 -20.21 24.92 -4.79
CA ASP A 235 -19.95 25.97 -5.79
C ASP A 235 -20.62 27.31 -5.42
N GLY A 236 -21.16 27.43 -4.20
CA GLY A 236 -21.93 28.56 -3.70
C GLY A 236 -23.45 28.36 -3.76
N ARG A 237 -23.95 27.47 -4.62
CA ARG A 237 -25.39 27.12 -4.70
C ARG A 237 -25.66 25.74 -4.13
N TYR A 238 -24.89 24.75 -4.58
CA TYR A 238 -25.07 23.36 -4.16
C TYR A 238 -24.17 23.05 -2.97
N ALA A 239 -24.70 22.31 -1.99
CA ALA A 239 -23.88 21.59 -1.01
C ALA A 239 -23.96 20.09 -1.35
N VAL A 240 -22.84 19.48 -1.69
CA VAL A 240 -22.76 18.09 -2.15
C VAL A 240 -21.99 17.28 -1.13
N CYS A 241 -22.53 16.14 -0.69
CA CYS A 241 -21.78 15.13 0.01
C CYS A 241 -21.82 13.82 -0.79
N MET A 242 -20.67 13.19 -0.98
CA MET A 242 -20.59 11.89 -1.63
C MET A 242 -19.47 11.03 -1.06
N LEU A 243 -19.55 9.73 -1.31
CA LEU A 243 -18.49 8.80 -1.00
C LEU A 243 -17.88 8.16 -2.25
N ASP A 244 -16.65 7.69 -2.10
CA ASP A 244 -15.98 6.82 -3.06
C ASP A 244 -16.78 5.54 -3.33
N ARG A 245 -16.40 4.80 -4.38
CA ARG A 245 -17.10 3.61 -4.84
C ARG A 245 -17.25 2.49 -3.80
N ASN A 246 -16.36 2.44 -2.82
CA ASN A 246 -16.31 1.42 -1.77
C ASN A 246 -16.89 1.94 -0.45
N GLY A 247 -17.10 3.25 -0.32
CA GLY A 247 -17.66 3.88 0.88
C GLY A 247 -16.76 3.70 2.09
N LEU A 248 -15.46 3.99 1.91
CA LEU A 248 -14.43 3.69 2.90
C LEU A 248 -14.31 4.74 4.01
N ARG A 249 -15.06 5.84 3.93
CA ARG A 249 -15.14 6.87 4.98
C ARG A 249 -16.59 7.07 5.44
N PRO A 250 -16.82 7.36 6.73
CA PRO A 250 -18.17 7.54 7.25
C PRO A 250 -18.72 8.92 6.87
N SER A 251 -20.03 8.96 6.62
CA SER A 251 -20.79 10.19 6.46
C SER A 251 -22.22 9.99 6.93
N ARG A 252 -22.59 10.69 8.01
CA ARG A 252 -23.91 10.66 8.66
C ARG A 252 -24.58 12.01 8.48
N TRP A 253 -25.90 12.01 8.37
CA TRP A 253 -26.68 13.25 8.27
C TRP A 253 -27.91 13.26 9.17
N VAL A 254 -28.30 14.46 9.61
CA VAL A 254 -29.47 14.73 10.45
C VAL A 254 -30.25 15.91 9.86
N ILE A 255 -31.56 15.76 9.72
CA ILE A 255 -32.48 16.85 9.32
C ILE A 255 -33.35 17.22 10.51
N THR A 256 -33.48 18.51 10.78
CA THR A 256 -34.25 19.06 11.90
C THR A 256 -35.50 19.84 11.43
N LYS A 257 -36.45 20.06 12.34
CA LYS A 257 -37.75 20.72 12.03
C LYS A 257 -37.65 22.17 11.56
N ASP A 258 -36.55 22.84 11.87
CA ASP A 258 -36.23 24.19 11.45
C ASP A 258 -35.58 24.25 10.06
N GLY A 259 -35.45 23.12 9.37
CA GLY A 259 -34.99 23.05 7.98
C GLY A 259 -33.47 22.97 7.81
N PHE A 260 -32.70 22.81 8.89
CA PHE A 260 -31.28 22.57 8.80
C PHE A 260 -30.98 21.09 8.49
N ILE A 261 -29.93 20.89 7.70
CA ILE A 261 -29.30 19.60 7.48
C ILE A 261 -27.84 19.67 7.93
N THR A 262 -27.45 18.78 8.83
CA THR A 262 -26.05 18.63 9.25
C THR A 262 -25.52 17.33 8.67
N VAL A 263 -24.41 17.42 7.94
CA VAL A 263 -23.66 16.25 7.43
C VAL A 263 -22.28 16.26 8.06
N ALA A 264 -21.87 15.15 8.65
CA ALA A 264 -20.58 15.02 9.32
C ALA A 264 -20.08 13.58 9.29
N SER A 265 -18.78 13.38 9.51
CA SER A 265 -18.19 12.03 9.62
C SER A 265 -18.77 11.22 10.78
N GLU A 266 -19.22 11.89 11.84
CA GLU A 266 -19.84 11.27 13.02
C GLU A 266 -21.19 11.92 13.34
N ILE A 267 -22.06 11.17 14.01
CA ILE A 267 -23.29 11.69 14.62
C ILE A 267 -22.99 12.25 16.02
N GLY A 268 -23.76 13.24 16.47
CA GLY A 268 -23.57 13.92 17.77
C GLY A 268 -22.63 15.13 17.74
N THR A 269 -22.27 15.62 16.54
CA THR A 269 -21.42 16.80 16.34
C THR A 269 -22.14 18.13 16.61
N TYR A 270 -23.48 18.11 16.65
CA TYR A 270 -24.31 19.26 16.98
C TYR A 270 -25.35 18.87 18.04
N GLY A 271 -25.63 19.77 18.99
CA GLY A 271 -26.50 19.53 20.14
C GLY A 271 -28.00 19.62 19.84
N TYR A 272 -28.49 18.90 18.83
CA TYR A 272 -29.92 18.83 18.54
C TYR A 272 -30.70 18.10 19.65
N LYS A 273 -31.93 18.54 19.91
CA LYS A 273 -32.82 17.80 20.81
C LYS A 273 -33.47 16.64 20.05
N PRO A 274 -33.65 15.45 20.67
CA PRO A 274 -34.28 14.31 20.01
C PRO A 274 -35.65 14.64 19.41
N GLU A 275 -36.44 15.49 20.06
CA GLU A 275 -37.74 15.94 19.58
C GLU A 275 -37.69 16.85 18.36
N ASP A 276 -36.54 17.46 18.04
CA ASP A 276 -36.35 18.36 16.90
C ASP A 276 -35.88 17.62 15.63
N VAL A 277 -35.45 16.37 15.76
CA VAL A 277 -35.00 15.53 14.64
C VAL A 277 -36.20 15.04 13.83
N VAL A 278 -36.18 15.30 12.52
CA VAL A 278 -37.15 14.77 11.55
C VAL A 278 -36.68 13.42 11.01
N SER A 279 -35.42 13.35 10.59
CA SER A 279 -34.83 12.14 10.03
C SER A 279 -33.31 12.11 10.20
N LYS A 280 -32.76 10.90 10.15
CA LYS A 280 -31.32 10.63 10.20
C LYS A 280 -30.98 9.62 9.11
N GLY A 281 -29.80 9.72 8.54
CA GLY A 281 -29.32 8.76 7.56
C GLY A 281 -27.81 8.79 7.39
N ARG A 282 -27.34 8.14 6.32
CA ARG A 282 -25.94 8.08 5.93
C ARG A 282 -25.80 8.16 4.41
N VAL A 283 -24.62 8.57 3.96
CA VAL A 283 -24.20 8.40 2.56
C VAL A 283 -23.44 7.07 2.48
N GLY A 284 -23.84 6.19 1.58
CA GLY A 284 -23.22 4.88 1.36
C GLY A 284 -22.22 4.83 0.20
N PRO A 285 -21.65 3.65 -0.10
CA PRO A 285 -20.70 3.46 -1.19
C PRO A 285 -21.22 4.00 -2.53
N GLY A 286 -20.46 4.92 -3.14
CA GLY A 286 -20.80 5.55 -4.42
C GLY A 286 -22.08 6.40 -4.41
N GLN A 287 -22.66 6.69 -3.25
CA GLN A 287 -23.85 7.53 -3.15
C GLN A 287 -23.49 9.02 -3.14
N ILE A 288 -24.46 9.82 -3.55
CA ILE A 288 -24.41 11.29 -3.54
C ILE A 288 -25.68 11.84 -2.88
N LEU A 289 -25.51 12.90 -2.09
CA LEU A 289 -26.55 13.70 -1.45
C LEU A 289 -26.28 15.17 -1.80
N VAL A 290 -27.29 15.88 -2.29
CA VAL A 290 -27.15 17.28 -2.71
C VAL A 290 -28.24 18.13 -2.06
N VAL A 291 -27.86 19.30 -1.58
CA VAL A 291 -28.79 20.36 -1.16
C VAL A 291 -28.67 21.49 -2.16
N ASP A 292 -29.77 21.85 -2.81
CA ASP A 292 -29.85 23.02 -3.67
C ASP A 292 -30.45 24.18 -2.88
N THR A 293 -29.62 25.16 -2.52
CA THR A 293 -30.07 26.29 -1.70
C THR A 293 -30.93 27.30 -2.46
N GLU A 294 -30.92 27.27 -3.80
CA GLU A 294 -31.76 28.16 -4.60
C GLU A 294 -33.21 27.65 -4.68
N SER A 295 -33.41 26.33 -4.82
CA SER A 295 -34.73 25.70 -4.87
C SER A 295 -35.24 25.20 -3.52
N GLY A 296 -34.34 24.97 -2.55
CA GLY A 296 -34.64 24.36 -1.26
C GLY A 296 -34.82 22.83 -1.31
N GLU A 297 -34.43 22.19 -2.40
CA GLU A 297 -34.57 20.74 -2.60
C GLU A 297 -33.38 19.96 -2.02
N VAL A 298 -33.68 18.78 -1.45
CA VAL A 298 -32.68 17.76 -1.11
C VAL A 298 -32.77 16.66 -2.15
N LEU A 299 -31.72 16.50 -2.95
CA LEU A 299 -31.62 15.50 -4.01
C LEU A 299 -30.81 14.31 -3.51
N HIS A 300 -31.36 13.12 -3.66
CA HIS A 300 -30.65 11.88 -3.40
C HIS A 300 -30.02 11.36 -4.71
N THR A 301 -29.38 10.19 -4.59
CA THR A 301 -28.65 9.57 -5.69
C THR A 301 -29.52 9.33 -6.91
N GLU A 302 -30.77 8.88 -6.71
CA GLU A 302 -31.67 8.57 -7.82
C GLU A 302 -32.04 9.83 -8.63
N GLU A 303 -32.30 10.96 -7.99
CA GLU A 303 -32.62 12.21 -8.68
C GLU A 303 -31.43 12.72 -9.50
N VAL A 304 -30.22 12.67 -8.94
CA VAL A 304 -28.99 13.07 -9.64
C VAL A 304 -28.71 12.13 -10.81
N ASP A 305 -28.78 10.82 -10.60
CA ASP A 305 -28.50 9.82 -11.62
C ASP A 305 -29.53 9.89 -12.76
N ASN A 306 -30.81 10.18 -12.46
CA ASN A 306 -31.85 10.40 -13.47
C ASN A 306 -31.59 11.65 -14.32
N ARG A 307 -31.09 12.74 -13.73
CA ARG A 307 -30.68 13.95 -14.48
C ARG A 307 -29.51 13.63 -15.42
N LEU A 308 -28.50 12.92 -14.93
CA LEU A 308 -27.30 12.60 -15.71
C LEU A 308 -27.57 11.65 -16.86
N LYS A 309 -28.26 10.52 -16.61
CA LYS A 309 -28.49 9.50 -17.64
C LYS A 309 -29.44 9.97 -18.75
N SER A 310 -30.31 10.93 -18.47
CA SER A 310 -31.28 11.47 -19.43
C SER A 310 -30.78 12.67 -20.24
N ALA A 311 -29.60 13.20 -19.91
CA ALA A 311 -29.01 14.36 -20.59
C ALA A 311 -28.74 14.09 -22.08
N HIS A 312 -28.28 12.89 -22.42
CA HIS A 312 -27.95 12.47 -23.79
C HIS A 312 -28.29 10.99 -24.03
N PRO A 313 -28.44 10.56 -25.30
CA PRO A 313 -28.77 9.17 -25.63
C PRO A 313 -27.53 8.25 -25.59
N TYR A 314 -26.79 8.20 -24.47
CA TYR A 314 -25.53 7.47 -24.33
C TYR A 314 -25.62 6.00 -24.75
N LYS A 315 -26.70 5.33 -24.38
CA LYS A 315 -26.95 3.92 -24.73
C LYS A 315 -27.06 3.70 -26.23
N GLN A 316 -27.67 4.64 -26.95
CA GLN A 316 -27.74 4.60 -28.41
C GLN A 316 -26.34 4.77 -29.00
N TRP A 317 -25.60 5.78 -28.55
CA TRP A 317 -24.24 6.05 -29.02
C TRP A 317 -23.29 4.85 -28.82
N LEU A 318 -23.32 4.23 -27.65
CA LEU A 318 -22.52 3.04 -27.35
C LEU A 318 -22.92 1.84 -28.21
N ARG A 319 -24.22 1.63 -28.46
CA ARG A 319 -24.68 0.53 -29.31
C ARG A 319 -24.27 0.71 -30.77
N GLU A 320 -24.30 1.94 -31.27
CA GLU A 320 -24.00 2.24 -32.67
C GLU A 320 -22.50 2.31 -32.96
N ASN A 321 -21.68 2.71 -31.98
CA ASN A 321 -20.25 3.01 -32.21
C ASN A 321 -19.28 2.14 -31.37
N GLY A 322 -19.70 1.63 -30.21
CA GLY A 322 -18.83 0.85 -29.33
C GLY A 322 -18.56 -0.55 -29.89
N ASN A 323 -17.30 -0.98 -29.89
CA ASN A 323 -16.90 -2.27 -30.46
C ASN A 323 -16.23 -3.17 -29.43
N ARG A 324 -16.95 -4.21 -28.98
CA ARG A 324 -16.44 -5.20 -28.00
C ARG A 324 -15.68 -6.33 -28.71
N LEU A 325 -14.39 -6.46 -28.43
CA LEU A 325 -13.54 -7.53 -28.94
C LEU A 325 -13.69 -8.80 -28.07
N GLN A 326 -14.47 -9.76 -28.56
CA GLN A 326 -14.69 -11.06 -27.91
C GLN A 326 -13.85 -12.18 -28.56
N ASP A 327 -13.61 -13.29 -27.85
CA ASP A 327 -13.00 -14.48 -28.44
C ASP A 327 -13.97 -15.13 -29.44
N GLN A 328 -13.48 -15.65 -30.57
CA GLN A 328 -14.27 -16.48 -31.49
C GLN A 328 -13.85 -17.94 -31.36
N LEU A 329 -14.77 -18.82 -30.97
CA LEU A 329 -14.51 -20.26 -30.88
C LEU A 329 -14.18 -20.83 -32.27
N GLY A 330 -12.90 -21.16 -32.49
CA GLY A 330 -12.45 -22.02 -33.60
C GLY A 330 -12.43 -21.42 -35.00
N GLN A 331 -12.47 -20.09 -35.17
CA GLN A 331 -12.53 -19.41 -36.48
C GLN A 331 -11.42 -18.36 -36.74
N GLY A 332 -10.50 -18.11 -35.81
CA GLY A 332 -9.40 -17.14 -35.96
C GLY A 332 -8.12 -17.73 -36.58
N ASN A 333 -7.36 -16.92 -37.33
CA ASN A 333 -6.00 -17.26 -37.74
C ASN A 333 -5.06 -17.03 -36.56
N ARG A 334 -4.82 -18.06 -35.74
CA ARG A 334 -3.91 -17.92 -34.60
C ARG A 334 -2.53 -17.48 -35.08
N PRO A 335 -1.90 -16.46 -34.45
CA PRO A 335 -0.52 -16.13 -34.73
C PRO A 335 0.33 -17.38 -34.49
N ALA A 336 1.17 -17.76 -35.46
CA ALA A 336 2.08 -18.88 -35.29
C ALA A 336 2.90 -18.68 -34.00
N LEU A 337 3.17 -19.73 -33.23
CA LEU A 337 4.07 -19.64 -32.08
C LEU A 337 5.48 -20.05 -32.53
N PRO A 338 6.56 -19.61 -31.86
CA PRO A 338 7.90 -20.11 -32.14
C PRO A 338 7.96 -21.64 -32.00
N GLU A 339 8.58 -22.32 -32.96
CA GLU A 339 8.70 -23.79 -32.97
C GLU A 339 10.15 -24.25 -32.76
N SER A 340 10.32 -25.47 -32.22
CA SER A 340 11.57 -26.23 -32.13
C SER A 340 12.81 -25.41 -31.70
N ASP A 341 13.80 -25.24 -32.57
CA ASP A 341 15.08 -24.60 -32.27
C ASP A 341 14.95 -23.11 -31.91
N THR A 342 14.01 -22.39 -32.55
CA THR A 342 13.74 -20.98 -32.25
C THR A 342 13.14 -20.84 -30.85
N LEU A 343 12.21 -21.73 -30.47
CA LEU A 343 11.65 -21.74 -29.12
C LEU A 343 12.73 -22.03 -28.07
N ALA A 344 13.61 -22.99 -28.32
CA ALA A 344 14.72 -23.30 -27.40
C ALA A 344 15.68 -22.10 -27.21
N ALA A 345 15.99 -21.38 -28.28
CA ALA A 345 16.80 -20.16 -28.19
C ALA A 345 16.07 -19.05 -27.42
N PHE A 346 14.80 -18.80 -27.72
CA PHE A 346 14.03 -17.75 -27.08
C PHE A 346 13.79 -18.03 -25.59
N GLN A 347 13.51 -19.28 -25.21
CA GLN A 347 13.39 -19.67 -23.80
C GLN A 347 14.67 -19.32 -23.03
N LYS A 348 15.86 -19.56 -23.59
CA LYS A 348 17.13 -19.17 -22.97
C LYS A 348 17.32 -17.64 -22.92
N TYR A 349 17.02 -16.94 -24.01
CA TYR A 349 17.16 -15.47 -24.07
C TYR A 349 16.26 -14.76 -23.06
N PHE A 350 14.99 -15.16 -22.99
CA PHE A 350 14.01 -14.63 -22.04
C PHE A 350 14.04 -15.30 -20.66
N GLN A 351 15.10 -16.07 -20.39
CA GLN A 351 15.40 -16.68 -19.09
C GLN A 351 14.30 -17.59 -18.54
N VAL A 352 13.56 -18.27 -19.41
CA VAL A 352 12.65 -19.37 -19.02
C VAL A 352 13.49 -20.49 -18.40
N SER A 353 13.09 -20.94 -17.21
CA SER A 353 13.75 -22.01 -16.47
C SER A 353 12.81 -23.19 -16.23
N PHE A 354 13.39 -24.36 -15.93
CA PHE A 354 12.61 -25.52 -15.48
C PHE A 354 11.81 -25.21 -14.21
N GLU A 355 12.41 -24.47 -13.27
CA GLU A 355 11.71 -24.03 -12.04
C GLU A 355 10.48 -23.16 -12.34
N GLU A 356 10.57 -22.22 -13.30
CA GLU A 356 9.43 -21.39 -13.72
C GLU A 356 8.35 -22.24 -14.40
N ARG A 357 8.73 -23.16 -15.30
CA ARG A 357 7.80 -24.08 -15.97
C ARG A 357 7.00 -24.89 -14.94
N GLU A 358 7.72 -25.59 -14.06
CA GLU A 358 7.14 -26.52 -13.09
C GLU A 358 6.29 -25.83 -12.01
N GLN A 359 6.80 -24.74 -11.42
CA GLN A 359 6.17 -24.14 -10.24
C GLN A 359 5.27 -22.95 -10.55
N VAL A 360 5.46 -22.24 -11.68
CA VAL A 360 4.69 -21.03 -12.00
C VAL A 360 3.72 -21.30 -13.14
N LEU A 361 4.22 -21.71 -14.31
CA LEU A 361 3.38 -21.87 -15.51
C LEU A 361 2.44 -23.07 -15.40
N SER A 362 2.88 -24.21 -14.85
CA SER A 362 1.99 -25.35 -14.62
C SER A 362 0.80 -24.97 -13.73
N ALA A 363 1.03 -24.25 -12.61
CA ALA A 363 -0.06 -23.86 -11.71
C ALA A 363 -1.11 -22.96 -12.39
N LEU A 364 -0.64 -22.01 -13.21
CA LEU A 364 -1.47 -21.12 -14.00
C LEU A 364 -2.25 -21.87 -15.09
N ALA A 365 -1.60 -22.78 -15.82
CA ALA A 365 -2.20 -23.57 -16.89
C ALA A 365 -3.20 -24.61 -16.36
N ASP A 366 -2.88 -25.30 -15.26
CA ASP A 366 -3.70 -26.39 -14.73
C ASP A 366 -4.94 -25.88 -13.99
N SER A 367 -4.76 -24.87 -13.12
CA SER A 367 -5.81 -24.47 -12.17
C SER A 367 -6.40 -23.08 -12.43
N GLY A 368 -5.74 -22.26 -13.25
CA GLY A 368 -6.07 -20.86 -13.41
C GLY A 368 -5.91 -20.04 -12.13
N ASN A 369 -4.93 -20.40 -11.29
CA ASN A 369 -4.53 -19.68 -10.08
C ASN A 369 -3.00 -19.59 -10.03
N GLU A 370 -2.50 -18.54 -9.39
CA GLU A 370 -1.07 -18.44 -9.10
C GLU A 370 -0.62 -19.50 -8.10
N ALA A 371 0.65 -19.88 -8.20
CA ALA A 371 1.27 -20.79 -7.25
C ALA A 371 1.39 -20.17 -5.85
N VAL A 372 1.13 -21.01 -4.84
CA VAL A 372 1.33 -20.69 -3.42
C VAL A 372 2.61 -21.35 -2.95
N GLY A 373 3.44 -20.58 -2.25
CA GLY A 373 4.69 -21.02 -1.67
C GLY A 373 4.77 -20.72 -0.17
N SER A 374 5.97 -20.88 0.39
CA SER A 374 6.25 -20.59 1.79
C SER A 374 7.73 -20.20 2.02
N MET A 375 8.02 -19.76 3.23
CA MET A 375 9.23 -19.05 3.67
C MET A 375 9.42 -17.69 3.01
N GLY A 376 10.48 -16.96 3.39
CA GLY A 376 10.81 -15.64 2.84
C GLY A 376 11.60 -15.73 1.56
N ASP A 377 11.78 -14.61 0.87
CA ASP A 377 12.77 -14.46 -0.18
C ASP A 377 14.15 -14.29 0.47
N ASP A 378 14.99 -15.32 0.39
CA ASP A 378 16.33 -15.32 0.96
C ASP A 378 17.43 -15.23 -0.11
N THR A 379 17.06 -14.82 -1.33
CA THR A 379 17.98 -14.60 -2.44
C THR A 379 18.38 -13.12 -2.54
N PRO A 380 19.51 -12.81 -3.19
CA PRO A 380 19.90 -11.42 -3.46
C PRO A 380 18.88 -10.66 -4.30
N MET A 381 18.74 -9.37 -4.03
CA MET A 381 18.06 -8.44 -4.96
C MET A 381 18.76 -8.46 -6.33
N ALA A 382 18.04 -8.13 -7.40
CA ALA A 382 18.54 -8.31 -8.77
C ALA A 382 19.89 -7.63 -9.04
N VAL A 383 20.09 -6.43 -8.48
CA VAL A 383 21.36 -5.68 -8.56
C VAL A 383 22.49 -6.30 -7.74
N LEU A 384 22.17 -7.01 -6.66
CA LEU A 384 23.14 -7.69 -5.78
C LEU A 384 23.48 -9.10 -6.28
N SER A 385 22.64 -9.70 -7.12
CA SER A 385 22.87 -11.04 -7.66
C SER A 385 24.13 -11.11 -8.53
N ARG A 386 24.86 -12.22 -8.41
CA ARG A 386 25.94 -12.59 -9.33
C ARG A 386 25.41 -13.25 -10.61
N GLN A 387 24.13 -13.64 -10.61
CA GLN A 387 23.43 -14.17 -11.77
C GLN A 387 22.85 -13.04 -12.62
N LYS A 388 22.48 -13.38 -13.87
CA LYS A 388 21.69 -12.50 -14.73
C LYS A 388 20.23 -12.66 -14.28
N ARG A 389 19.58 -11.53 -14.02
CA ARG A 389 18.22 -11.48 -13.46
C ARG A 389 17.31 -10.74 -14.44
N SER A 390 16.02 -11.00 -14.35
CA SER A 390 15.06 -10.30 -15.20
C SER A 390 14.99 -8.83 -14.80
N LEU A 391 14.76 -7.92 -15.77
CA LEU A 391 14.58 -6.51 -15.44
C LEU A 391 13.37 -6.29 -14.52
N TYR A 392 12.35 -7.15 -14.63
CA TYR A 392 11.20 -7.12 -13.72
C TYR A 392 11.60 -7.34 -12.25
N ASP A 393 12.67 -8.10 -11.97
CA ASP A 393 13.13 -8.39 -10.60
C ASP A 393 13.72 -7.17 -9.87
N PHE A 394 13.95 -6.05 -10.57
CA PHE A 394 14.37 -4.77 -9.98
C PHE A 394 13.20 -4.00 -9.36
N PHE A 395 11.95 -4.35 -9.70
CA PHE A 395 10.77 -3.62 -9.27
C PHE A 395 10.06 -4.33 -8.11
N ARG A 396 9.82 -3.61 -7.02
CA ARG A 396 9.04 -4.06 -5.87
C ARG A 396 7.67 -3.40 -5.91
N GLN A 397 6.61 -4.19 -5.84
CA GLN A 397 5.23 -3.72 -5.76
C GLN A 397 5.05 -2.89 -4.48
N LYS A 398 4.53 -1.66 -4.63
CA LYS A 398 4.04 -0.87 -3.49
C LYS A 398 2.71 -1.42 -3.00
N PHE A 399 2.36 -1.10 -1.77
CA PHE A 399 1.11 -1.52 -1.14
C PHE A 399 0.62 -0.45 -0.17
N ALA A 400 -0.65 -0.50 0.18
CA ALA A 400 -1.23 0.41 1.14
C ALA A 400 -0.94 -0.09 2.56
N GLN A 401 -0.58 0.83 3.45
CA GLN A 401 -0.49 0.57 4.88
C GLN A 401 -0.87 1.84 5.64
N VAL A 402 -1.86 1.73 6.54
CA VAL A 402 -2.37 2.81 7.40
C VAL A 402 -3.09 3.96 6.68
N THR A 403 -2.46 4.63 5.72
CA THR A 403 -3.00 5.83 5.05
C THR A 403 -4.30 5.55 4.31
N ASN A 404 -4.39 4.37 3.71
CA ASN A 404 -5.55 3.84 3.04
C ASN A 404 -5.55 2.29 3.17
N PRO A 405 -6.69 1.61 2.96
CA PRO A 405 -6.75 0.16 3.04
C PRO A 405 -6.53 -0.51 1.67
N PRO A 406 -6.00 -1.75 1.65
CA PRO A 406 -6.16 -2.64 0.51
C PRO A 406 -7.62 -3.11 0.36
N ILE A 407 -7.97 -3.65 -0.82
CA ILE A 407 -9.30 -4.23 -1.13
C ILE A 407 -9.22 -5.77 -1.06
N ASP A 408 -10.32 -6.47 -0.82
CA ASP A 408 -10.37 -7.93 -0.98
C ASP A 408 -10.68 -8.34 -2.44
N PRO A 409 -9.68 -8.79 -3.23
CA PRO A 409 -9.89 -9.09 -4.66
C PRO A 409 -10.70 -10.39 -4.90
N LEU A 410 -11.07 -11.10 -3.83
CA LEU A 410 -11.88 -12.32 -3.91
C LEU A 410 -13.34 -12.03 -3.51
N ARG A 411 -13.53 -11.35 -2.37
CA ARG A 411 -14.86 -11.10 -1.78
C ARG A 411 -15.50 -9.82 -2.29
N GLU A 412 -14.68 -8.83 -2.64
CA GLU A 412 -15.11 -7.51 -3.13
C GLU A 412 -14.81 -7.36 -4.63
N ALA A 413 -14.59 -8.47 -5.35
CA ALA A 413 -14.28 -8.47 -6.78
C ALA A 413 -15.31 -7.71 -7.64
N ILE A 414 -16.56 -7.57 -7.16
CA ILE A 414 -17.63 -6.84 -7.83
C ILE A 414 -17.28 -5.36 -8.07
N VAL A 415 -16.49 -4.73 -7.18
CA VAL A 415 -16.08 -3.33 -7.34
C VAL A 415 -14.86 -3.16 -8.26
N MET A 416 -14.20 -4.25 -8.64
CA MET A 416 -12.95 -4.22 -9.40
C MET A 416 -13.14 -4.47 -10.90
N SER A 417 -12.26 -3.95 -11.75
CA SER A 417 -12.34 -4.18 -13.19
C SER A 417 -10.98 -4.19 -13.88
N LEU A 418 -10.81 -5.15 -14.80
CA LEU A 418 -9.72 -5.23 -15.76
C LEU A 418 -10.16 -4.80 -17.18
N GLU A 419 -11.36 -4.22 -17.33
CA GLU A 419 -11.79 -3.70 -18.63
C GLU A 419 -10.80 -2.64 -19.13
N THR A 420 -10.41 -2.75 -20.40
CA THR A 420 -9.49 -1.82 -21.04
C THR A 420 -10.02 -1.36 -22.38
N LEU A 421 -9.64 -0.14 -22.75
CA LEU A 421 -10.20 0.59 -23.88
C LEU A 421 -9.08 1.03 -24.82
N LEU A 422 -9.25 0.79 -26.13
CA LEU A 422 -8.36 1.28 -27.18
C LEU A 422 -9.10 2.24 -28.12
N GLY A 423 -8.34 3.11 -28.77
CA GLY A 423 -8.79 4.31 -29.47
C GLY A 423 -8.17 5.57 -28.87
N ALA A 424 -8.23 6.66 -29.63
CA ALA A 424 -7.87 7.99 -29.16
C ALA A 424 -8.91 8.50 -28.14
N GLU A 425 -8.45 9.25 -27.14
CA GLU A 425 -9.33 10.01 -26.25
C GLU A 425 -9.87 11.26 -26.98
N GLN A 426 -11.03 11.72 -26.54
CA GLN A 426 -11.71 12.90 -27.08
C GLN A 426 -11.88 13.96 -25.97
N ASN A 427 -12.25 15.17 -26.36
CA ASN A 427 -12.35 16.30 -25.46
C ASN A 427 -13.54 16.17 -24.49
N VAL A 428 -13.26 16.07 -23.19
CA VAL A 428 -14.27 15.79 -22.16
C VAL A 428 -15.33 16.90 -22.00
N PHE A 429 -15.06 18.13 -22.46
CA PHE A 429 -16.04 19.22 -22.43
C PHE A 429 -17.18 19.03 -23.42
N GLU A 430 -16.99 18.22 -24.46
CA GLU A 430 -18.02 17.89 -25.44
C GLU A 430 -18.66 16.51 -25.14
N GLN A 431 -19.86 16.29 -25.70
CA GLN A 431 -20.58 15.01 -25.60
C GLN A 431 -21.22 14.69 -26.94
N THR A 432 -20.56 13.83 -27.72
CA THR A 432 -21.01 13.41 -29.06
C THR A 432 -21.00 11.89 -29.20
N ALA A 433 -21.61 11.37 -30.27
CA ALA A 433 -21.58 9.94 -30.59
C ALA A 433 -20.16 9.40 -30.83
N ASP A 434 -19.24 10.24 -31.35
CA ASP A 434 -17.86 9.84 -31.66
C ASP A 434 -17.06 9.41 -30.43
N HIS A 435 -17.39 9.98 -29.26
CA HIS A 435 -16.76 9.61 -28.00
C HIS A 435 -17.03 8.15 -27.60
N ALA A 436 -18.08 7.53 -28.12
CA ALA A 436 -18.43 6.14 -27.86
C ALA A 436 -17.64 5.13 -28.72
N ASP A 437 -16.90 5.60 -29.74
CA ASP A 437 -16.14 4.73 -30.64
C ASP A 437 -14.80 4.35 -30.03
N ARG A 438 -14.82 3.26 -29.26
CA ARG A 438 -13.65 2.63 -28.67
C ARG A 438 -13.72 1.11 -28.83
N LEU A 439 -12.54 0.48 -28.94
CA LEU A 439 -12.41 -0.97 -28.82
C LEU A 439 -12.39 -1.34 -27.33
N ILE A 440 -13.31 -2.21 -26.93
CA ILE A 440 -13.49 -2.62 -25.53
C ILE A 440 -12.99 -4.06 -25.37
N LEU A 441 -12.08 -4.27 -24.43
CA LEU A 441 -11.56 -5.58 -24.02
C LEU A 441 -11.91 -5.84 -22.55
N ALA A 442 -12.39 -7.05 -22.24
CA ALA A 442 -12.70 -7.45 -20.86
C ALA A 442 -11.44 -7.70 -19.98
N SER A 443 -10.27 -7.87 -20.60
CA SER A 443 -8.99 -8.04 -19.93
C SER A 443 -7.89 -7.41 -20.80
N PRO A 444 -6.85 -6.81 -20.20
CA PRO A 444 -5.72 -6.28 -20.94
C PRO A 444 -4.73 -7.36 -21.37
N VAL A 445 -4.92 -8.62 -20.95
CA VAL A 445 -4.10 -9.76 -21.34
C VAL A 445 -4.76 -10.46 -22.52
N LEU A 446 -4.09 -10.44 -23.67
CA LEU A 446 -4.65 -10.90 -24.92
C LEU A 446 -4.48 -12.42 -25.08
N SER A 447 -5.55 -13.10 -25.45
CA SER A 447 -5.50 -14.44 -26.04
C SER A 447 -4.93 -14.35 -27.46
N PRO A 448 -4.40 -15.45 -28.03
CA PRO A 448 -3.99 -15.48 -29.44
C PRO A 448 -5.09 -14.98 -30.39
N ASP A 449 -6.34 -15.37 -30.13
CA ASP A 449 -7.50 -14.98 -30.96
C ASP A 449 -7.82 -13.47 -30.81
N LYS A 450 -7.79 -12.91 -29.59
CA LYS A 450 -7.98 -11.46 -29.39
C LYS A 450 -6.86 -10.63 -30.00
N PHE A 451 -5.62 -11.11 -29.91
CA PHE A 451 -4.49 -10.44 -30.51
C PHE A 451 -4.64 -10.39 -32.03
N ASP A 452 -4.93 -11.52 -32.69
CA ASP A 452 -5.15 -11.58 -34.14
C ASP A 452 -6.27 -10.62 -34.58
N ARG A 453 -7.40 -10.61 -33.87
CA ARG A 453 -8.50 -9.67 -34.14
C ARG A 453 -8.08 -8.22 -33.99
N LEU A 454 -7.31 -7.89 -32.96
CA LEU A 454 -6.81 -6.53 -32.73
C LEU A 454 -5.86 -6.09 -33.86
N MET A 455 -5.05 -7.00 -34.39
CA MET A 455 -4.13 -6.71 -35.49
C MET A 455 -4.85 -6.49 -36.83
N HIS A 456 -6.07 -7.01 -36.98
CA HIS A 456 -6.86 -6.98 -38.21
C HIS A 456 -8.18 -6.22 -38.08
N VAL A 457 -8.26 -5.21 -37.19
CA VAL A 457 -9.43 -4.34 -37.10
C VAL A 457 -9.58 -3.52 -38.39
N ASP A 458 -10.60 -3.84 -39.18
CA ASP A 458 -10.92 -3.13 -40.43
C ASP A 458 -11.68 -1.83 -40.15
N SER A 459 -10.96 -0.82 -39.65
CA SER A 459 -11.50 0.53 -39.43
C SER A 459 -10.42 1.60 -39.56
N PRO A 460 -10.72 2.72 -40.25
CA PRO A 460 -9.78 3.84 -40.39
C PRO A 460 -9.47 4.55 -39.06
N ARG A 461 -10.20 4.24 -37.98
CA ARG A 461 -9.99 4.82 -36.64
C ARG A 461 -8.99 4.06 -35.78
N TYR A 462 -8.62 2.84 -36.15
CA TYR A 462 -7.63 2.03 -35.42
C TYR A 462 -6.40 1.67 -36.27
N PRO A 463 -5.80 2.62 -37.01
CA PRO A 463 -4.64 2.33 -37.82
C PRO A 463 -3.46 1.94 -36.92
N LEU A 464 -2.85 0.79 -37.25
CA LEU A 464 -1.76 0.20 -36.48
C LEU A 464 -0.38 0.56 -37.07
N ALA A 465 0.59 0.73 -36.18
CA ALA A 465 2.02 0.75 -36.49
C ALA A 465 2.74 -0.30 -35.66
N ARG A 466 3.52 -1.16 -36.31
CA ARG A 466 4.42 -2.11 -35.65
C ARG A 466 5.80 -1.50 -35.53
N ILE A 467 6.35 -1.52 -34.32
CA ILE A 467 7.69 -1.06 -33.97
C ILE A 467 8.45 -2.28 -33.47
N ASP A 468 9.47 -2.68 -34.22
CA ASP A 468 10.37 -3.76 -33.84
C ASP A 468 11.32 -3.29 -32.74
N LEU A 469 11.53 -4.13 -31.73
CA LEU A 469 12.45 -3.86 -30.62
C LEU A 469 13.84 -4.46 -30.86
N ALA A 470 14.04 -5.25 -31.92
CA ALA A 470 15.34 -5.80 -32.25
C ALA A 470 16.32 -4.73 -32.75
N TYR A 471 17.57 -4.80 -32.28
CA TYR A 471 18.67 -3.93 -32.72
C TYR A 471 20.00 -4.67 -32.76
N ASP A 472 20.95 -4.14 -33.54
CA ASP A 472 22.31 -4.65 -33.61
C ASP A 472 23.21 -3.92 -32.58
N PRO A 473 23.70 -4.60 -31.53
CA PRO A 473 24.55 -3.99 -30.51
C PRO A 473 25.90 -3.51 -31.05
N ALA A 474 26.34 -3.96 -32.23
CA ALA A 474 27.57 -3.48 -32.87
C ALA A 474 27.39 -2.09 -33.51
N LEU A 475 26.16 -1.69 -33.80
CA LEU A 475 25.84 -0.42 -34.47
C LEU A 475 25.20 0.60 -33.52
N THR A 476 24.51 0.14 -32.47
CA THR A 476 23.67 1.01 -31.64
C THR A 476 23.68 0.51 -30.20
N SER A 477 23.90 1.41 -29.24
CA SER A 477 23.82 1.07 -27.81
C SER A 477 22.36 0.85 -27.38
N LEU A 478 22.12 0.15 -26.26
CA LEU A 478 20.77 -0.04 -25.72
C LEU A 478 20.05 1.31 -25.49
N LYS A 479 20.78 2.32 -25.00
CA LYS A 479 20.25 3.67 -24.76
C LYS A 479 19.78 4.34 -26.06
N ASP A 480 20.59 4.24 -27.11
CA ASP A 480 20.26 4.80 -28.42
C ASP A 480 19.12 4.01 -29.09
N ALA A 481 19.07 2.69 -28.90
CA ALA A 481 17.98 1.84 -29.38
C ALA A 481 16.65 2.20 -28.71
N VAL A 482 16.63 2.40 -27.38
CA VAL A 482 15.46 2.92 -26.66
C VAL A 482 15.03 4.28 -27.22
N THR A 483 15.98 5.18 -27.45
CA THR A 483 15.71 6.50 -28.03
C THR A 483 15.11 6.37 -29.44
N ALA A 484 15.63 5.49 -30.28
CA ALA A 484 15.09 5.22 -31.61
C ALA A 484 13.66 4.68 -31.57
N VAL A 485 13.34 3.79 -30.63
CA VAL A 485 11.97 3.29 -30.40
C VAL A 485 11.02 4.43 -30.03
N THR A 486 11.43 5.34 -29.13
CA THR A 486 10.59 6.50 -28.77
C THR A 486 10.36 7.45 -29.94
N ALA A 487 11.38 7.70 -30.78
CA ALA A 487 11.25 8.54 -31.96
C ALA A 487 10.33 7.91 -33.03
N ALA A 488 10.44 6.59 -33.25
CA ALA A 488 9.57 5.85 -34.16
C ALA A 488 8.11 5.87 -33.68
N ALA A 489 7.88 5.74 -32.37
CA ALA A 489 6.55 5.85 -31.77
C ALA A 489 5.95 7.25 -31.98
N GLU A 490 6.70 8.32 -31.68
CA GLU A 490 6.25 9.68 -31.92
C GLU A 490 5.89 9.91 -33.39
N GLN A 491 6.76 9.50 -34.32
CA GLN A 491 6.52 9.66 -35.75
C GLN A 491 5.26 8.90 -36.19
N ALA A 492 5.06 7.68 -35.68
CA ALA A 492 3.87 6.89 -35.97
C ALA A 492 2.60 7.63 -35.52
N VAL A 493 2.55 8.13 -34.28
CA VAL A 493 1.37 8.86 -33.78
C VAL A 493 1.12 10.13 -34.58
N ARG A 494 2.16 10.92 -34.87
CA ARG A 494 2.04 12.13 -35.73
C ARG A 494 1.58 11.80 -37.16
N SER A 495 1.85 10.59 -37.66
CA SER A 495 1.33 10.09 -38.93
C SER A 495 -0.11 9.55 -38.87
N GLY A 496 -0.79 9.71 -37.73
CA GLY A 496 -2.18 9.30 -37.52
C GLY A 496 -2.34 7.85 -37.05
N LYS A 497 -1.30 7.21 -36.53
CA LYS A 497 -1.37 5.83 -36.01
C LYS A 497 -1.88 5.84 -34.57
N VAL A 498 -2.91 5.04 -34.30
CA VAL A 498 -3.60 4.99 -33.00
C VAL A 498 -3.13 3.78 -32.18
N ILE A 499 -2.85 2.65 -32.82
CA ILE A 499 -2.35 1.46 -32.13
C ILE A 499 -0.85 1.31 -32.41
N LEU A 500 -0.04 1.38 -31.35
CA LEU A 500 1.40 1.13 -31.41
C LEU A 500 1.69 -0.27 -30.89
N LEU A 501 2.09 -1.18 -31.78
CA LEU A 501 2.54 -2.52 -31.40
C LEU A 501 4.05 -2.52 -31.18
N LEU A 502 4.49 -2.64 -29.93
CA LEU A 502 5.89 -2.89 -29.56
C LEU A 502 6.12 -4.40 -29.53
N SER A 503 7.06 -4.92 -30.32
CA SER A 503 7.27 -6.37 -30.47
C SER A 503 8.73 -6.74 -30.23
N ASP A 504 9.00 -7.60 -29.23
CA ASP A 504 10.33 -8.18 -28.95
C ASP A 504 10.55 -9.53 -29.66
N ARG A 505 9.68 -9.85 -30.62
CA ARG A 505 9.62 -11.17 -31.26
C ARG A 505 10.63 -11.39 -32.37
N SER A 506 11.10 -10.32 -33.01
CA SER A 506 11.78 -10.36 -34.30
C SER A 506 13.30 -10.13 -34.19
N PHE A 507 14.01 -10.94 -33.40
CA PHE A 507 15.47 -10.86 -33.29
C PHE A 507 16.17 -12.15 -33.76
N GLU A 508 17.30 -11.97 -34.44
CA GLU A 508 18.12 -13.04 -35.03
C GLU A 508 19.44 -13.25 -34.24
N PRO A 509 20.19 -14.35 -34.50
CA PRO A 509 21.53 -14.51 -33.94
C PRO A 509 22.42 -13.29 -34.20
N GLY A 510 22.99 -12.72 -33.13
CA GLY A 510 23.82 -11.52 -33.18
C GLY A 510 23.07 -10.22 -32.86
N MET A 511 21.74 -10.23 -32.87
CA MET A 511 20.92 -9.10 -32.42
C MET A 511 20.56 -9.20 -30.94
N LEU A 512 20.16 -8.07 -30.37
CA LEU A 512 19.50 -7.97 -29.07
C LEU A 512 18.10 -7.39 -29.25
N ALA A 513 17.22 -7.57 -28.27
CA ALA A 513 15.94 -6.87 -28.22
C ALA A 513 15.97 -5.83 -27.10
N VAL A 514 15.51 -4.61 -27.38
CA VAL A 514 15.17 -3.65 -26.32
C VAL A 514 14.14 -4.32 -25.42
N HIS A 515 14.45 -4.45 -24.14
CA HIS A 515 13.57 -5.14 -23.21
C HIS A 515 12.17 -4.48 -23.21
N SER A 516 11.10 -5.27 -23.36
CA SER A 516 9.73 -4.76 -23.53
C SER A 516 9.32 -3.75 -22.46
N LEU A 517 9.76 -3.95 -21.21
CA LEU A 517 9.53 -2.99 -20.12
C LEU A 517 10.21 -1.61 -20.34
N LEU A 518 11.47 -1.59 -20.81
CA LEU A 518 12.18 -0.34 -21.12
C LEU A 518 11.48 0.40 -22.25
N ALA A 519 11.14 -0.31 -23.33
CA ALA A 519 10.46 0.26 -24.49
C ALA A 519 9.08 0.83 -24.10
N THR A 520 8.29 0.08 -23.34
CA THR A 520 6.94 0.50 -22.90
C THR A 520 7.00 1.79 -22.10
N GLY A 521 7.85 1.82 -21.07
CA GLY A 521 7.97 2.99 -20.19
C GLY A 521 8.54 4.21 -20.91
N ALA A 522 9.59 4.03 -21.72
CA ALA A 522 10.18 5.12 -22.49
C ALA A 522 9.19 5.73 -23.50
N VAL A 523 8.46 4.89 -24.25
CA VAL A 523 7.43 5.36 -25.18
C VAL A 523 6.30 6.06 -24.45
N HIS A 524 5.84 5.51 -23.32
CA HIS A 524 4.77 6.12 -22.52
C HIS A 524 5.13 7.53 -22.06
N HIS A 525 6.28 7.69 -21.40
CA HIS A 525 6.73 8.98 -20.88
C HIS A 525 7.08 9.98 -21.98
N HIS A 526 7.68 9.51 -23.08
CA HIS A 526 7.95 10.35 -24.24
C HIS A 526 6.66 10.89 -24.87
N LEU A 527 5.65 10.04 -25.08
CA LEU A 527 4.37 10.47 -25.64
C LEU A 527 3.60 11.42 -24.70
N ILE A 528 3.71 11.27 -23.37
CA ILE A 528 3.15 12.25 -22.42
C ILE A 528 3.82 13.60 -22.63
N LYS A 529 5.16 13.62 -22.64
CA LYS A 529 5.94 14.85 -22.80
C LYS A 529 5.64 15.58 -24.12
N GLN A 530 5.33 14.83 -25.20
CA GLN A 530 4.96 15.40 -26.49
C GLN A 530 3.48 15.77 -26.61
N GLY A 531 2.65 15.49 -25.61
CA GLY A 531 1.20 15.69 -25.66
C GLY A 531 0.47 14.76 -26.64
N LEU A 532 1.03 13.56 -26.89
CA LEU A 532 0.55 12.58 -27.87
C LEU A 532 -0.01 11.30 -27.24
N ARG A 533 0.12 11.13 -25.90
CA ARG A 533 -0.24 9.86 -25.24
C ARG A 533 -1.74 9.57 -25.30
N CYS A 534 -2.60 10.58 -25.34
CA CYS A 534 -4.05 10.43 -25.48
C CYS A 534 -4.51 10.02 -26.89
N ASP A 535 -3.65 10.21 -27.91
CA ASP A 535 -3.96 9.88 -29.31
C ASP A 535 -3.61 8.43 -29.67
N ALA A 536 -2.95 7.70 -28.77
CA ALA A 536 -2.42 6.37 -29.06
C ALA A 536 -2.55 5.38 -27.90
N ASN A 537 -2.50 4.10 -28.22
CA ASN A 537 -2.46 3.00 -27.25
C ASN A 537 -1.22 2.15 -27.49
N ILE A 538 -0.59 1.71 -26.40
CA ILE A 538 0.63 0.88 -26.45
C ILE A 538 0.21 -0.58 -26.26
N VAL A 539 0.38 -1.40 -27.29
CA VAL A 539 0.16 -2.85 -27.24
C VAL A 539 1.53 -3.51 -27.27
N VAL A 540 1.77 -4.46 -26.37
CA VAL A 540 3.07 -5.14 -26.26
C VAL A 540 2.93 -6.61 -26.64
N GLU A 541 3.58 -7.04 -27.71
CA GLU A 541 3.82 -8.45 -28.02
C GLU A 541 5.16 -8.84 -27.38
N SER A 542 5.12 -9.57 -26.26
CA SER A 542 6.32 -9.82 -25.46
C SER A 542 6.60 -11.29 -25.18
N GLY A 543 7.88 -11.66 -25.32
CA GLY A 543 8.45 -12.90 -24.81
C GLY A 543 9.02 -12.78 -23.39
N SER A 544 9.29 -11.55 -22.93
CA SER A 544 9.86 -11.27 -21.62
C SER A 544 8.86 -11.39 -20.46
N ALA A 545 7.55 -11.20 -20.70
CA ALA A 545 6.50 -11.17 -19.67
C ALA A 545 5.59 -12.40 -19.71
N ARG A 546 5.47 -13.11 -18.58
CA ARG A 546 4.81 -14.41 -18.44
C ARG A 546 4.05 -14.60 -17.12
N ASP A 547 4.41 -13.89 -16.04
CA ASP A 547 3.68 -13.93 -14.77
C ASP A 547 2.92 -12.63 -14.45
N SER A 548 2.13 -12.62 -13.37
CA SER A 548 1.29 -11.48 -12.99
C SER A 548 2.07 -10.22 -12.62
N HIS A 549 3.27 -10.34 -12.05
CA HIS A 549 4.11 -9.20 -11.70
C HIS A 549 4.71 -8.55 -12.94
N GLN A 550 5.21 -9.37 -13.87
CA GLN A 550 5.76 -8.89 -15.13
C GLN A 550 4.69 -8.14 -15.95
N MET A 551 3.46 -8.66 -15.96
CA MET A 551 2.29 -7.98 -16.54
C MET A 551 1.98 -6.67 -15.82
N ALA A 552 1.94 -6.68 -14.48
CA ALA A 552 1.67 -5.49 -13.68
C ALA A 552 2.71 -4.38 -13.93
N CYS A 553 3.99 -4.74 -14.13
CA CYS A 553 5.02 -3.78 -14.51
C CYS A 553 4.71 -3.13 -15.86
N LEU A 554 4.43 -3.92 -16.91
CA LEU A 554 4.09 -3.37 -18.24
C LEU A 554 2.88 -2.42 -18.17
N PHE A 555 1.82 -2.79 -17.45
CA PHE A 555 0.64 -1.93 -17.29
C PHE A 555 0.93 -0.68 -16.46
N GLY A 556 1.65 -0.83 -15.34
CA GLY A 556 2.02 0.29 -14.47
C GLY A 556 2.92 1.32 -15.14
N PHE A 557 3.65 0.93 -16.20
CA PHE A 557 4.46 1.83 -17.04
C PHE A 557 3.82 2.19 -18.39
N GLY A 558 2.52 1.92 -18.57
CA GLY A 558 1.71 2.55 -19.61
C GLY A 558 1.23 1.65 -20.75
N ALA A 559 1.46 0.33 -20.70
CA ALA A 559 0.86 -0.60 -21.66
C ALA A 559 -0.67 -0.57 -21.56
N THR A 560 -1.34 -0.54 -22.71
CA THR A 560 -2.81 -0.66 -22.81
C THR A 560 -3.24 -2.12 -22.82
N ALA A 561 -2.52 -2.98 -23.54
CA ALA A 561 -2.73 -4.42 -23.60
C ALA A 561 -1.41 -5.18 -23.85
N VAL A 562 -1.34 -6.44 -23.42
CA VAL A 562 -0.15 -7.30 -23.59
C VAL A 562 -0.55 -8.64 -24.19
N TYR A 563 0.16 -9.07 -25.23
CA TYR A 563 0.11 -10.41 -25.79
C TYR A 563 1.37 -11.20 -25.40
N PRO A 564 1.29 -12.09 -24.40
CA PRO A 564 2.44 -12.87 -23.91
C PRO A 564 2.69 -14.12 -24.76
N TYR A 565 3.16 -13.94 -26.00
CA TYR A 565 3.30 -15.05 -26.94
C TYR A 565 4.21 -16.18 -26.42
N MET A 566 5.25 -15.85 -25.63
CA MET A 566 6.17 -16.85 -25.06
C MET A 566 5.50 -17.70 -23.97
N ALA A 567 4.59 -17.15 -23.17
CA ALA A 567 3.87 -17.94 -22.17
C ALA A 567 3.03 -19.03 -22.87
N TYR A 568 2.31 -18.66 -23.94
CA TYR A 568 1.56 -19.62 -24.75
C TYR A 568 2.48 -20.66 -25.39
N ALA A 569 3.59 -20.25 -25.99
CA ALA A 569 4.54 -21.16 -26.62
C ALA A 569 5.14 -22.18 -25.64
N VAL A 570 5.49 -21.73 -24.42
CA VAL A 570 6.02 -22.62 -23.38
C VAL A 570 4.94 -23.57 -22.85
N ILE A 571 3.71 -23.10 -22.64
CA ILE A 571 2.60 -23.97 -22.22
C ILE A 571 2.30 -25.04 -23.27
N SER A 572 2.27 -24.67 -24.55
CA SER A 572 2.04 -25.61 -25.64
C SER A 572 3.19 -26.64 -25.76
N ASP A 573 4.44 -26.23 -25.54
CA ASP A 573 5.59 -27.14 -25.46
C ASP A 573 5.50 -28.10 -24.26
N MET A 574 5.12 -27.60 -23.08
CA MET A 574 4.89 -28.42 -21.88
C MET A 574 3.79 -29.47 -22.10
N LEU A 575 2.72 -29.14 -22.81
CA LEU A 575 1.68 -30.10 -23.21
C LEU A 575 2.22 -31.14 -24.21
N ALA A 576 2.98 -30.69 -25.21
CA ALA A 576 3.54 -31.58 -26.22
C ALA A 576 4.54 -32.60 -25.63
N CYS A 577 5.31 -32.19 -24.62
CA CYS A 577 6.25 -33.06 -23.90
C CYS A 577 5.61 -33.89 -22.78
N GLY A 578 4.35 -33.59 -22.40
CA GLY A 578 3.64 -34.28 -21.32
C GLY A 578 4.01 -33.81 -19.90
N ASP A 579 4.62 -32.64 -19.76
CA ASP A 579 4.92 -32.00 -18.47
C ASP A 579 3.63 -31.59 -17.74
N ILE A 580 2.60 -31.21 -18.51
CA ILE A 580 1.23 -30.92 -18.05
C ILE A 580 0.24 -31.72 -18.89
N LEU A 581 -0.92 -32.04 -18.31
CA LEU A 581 -1.95 -32.86 -18.95
C LEU A 581 -3.19 -32.02 -19.20
N GLY A 582 -3.80 -32.13 -20.38
CA GLY A 582 -5.04 -31.45 -20.71
C GLY A 582 -5.11 -31.01 -22.15
N ASP A 583 -6.10 -30.18 -22.46
CA ASP A 583 -6.22 -29.54 -23.77
C ASP A 583 -5.58 -28.14 -23.76
N GLU A 584 -4.96 -27.78 -24.88
CA GLU A 584 -4.23 -26.51 -25.05
C GLU A 584 -5.14 -25.29 -24.83
N GLN A 585 -6.39 -25.34 -25.30
CA GLN A 585 -7.32 -24.22 -25.17
C GLN A 585 -7.68 -23.92 -23.71
N THR A 586 -7.95 -24.96 -22.93
CA THR A 586 -8.22 -24.85 -21.49
C THR A 586 -6.99 -24.33 -20.76
N ALA A 587 -5.80 -24.86 -21.08
CA ALA A 587 -4.55 -24.39 -20.47
C ALA A 587 -4.29 -22.90 -20.73
N HIS A 588 -4.48 -22.44 -21.97
CA HIS A 588 -4.35 -21.01 -22.33
C HIS A 588 -5.43 -20.15 -21.64
N THR A 589 -6.67 -20.64 -21.56
CA THR A 589 -7.77 -19.94 -20.87
C THR A 589 -7.51 -19.81 -19.38
N ASN A 590 -7.04 -20.90 -18.75
CA ASN A 590 -6.66 -20.93 -17.36
C ASN A 590 -5.49 -19.98 -17.08
N TYR A 591 -4.48 -19.96 -17.95
CA TYR A 591 -3.37 -19.01 -17.85
C TYR A 591 -3.88 -17.56 -17.77
N VAL A 592 -4.70 -17.12 -18.74
CA VAL A 592 -5.27 -15.76 -18.73
C VAL A 592 -6.10 -15.49 -17.47
N LYS A 593 -6.91 -16.47 -17.04
CA LYS A 593 -7.70 -16.37 -15.79
C LYS A 593 -6.80 -16.21 -14.56
N GLY A 594 -5.73 -16.97 -14.47
CA GLY A 594 -4.76 -16.90 -13.38
C GLY A 594 -4.02 -15.56 -13.34
N ILE A 595 -3.59 -15.05 -14.50
CA ILE A 595 -2.98 -13.73 -14.62
C ILE A 595 -3.98 -12.63 -14.22
N ASN A 596 -5.24 -12.69 -14.68
CA ASN A 596 -6.27 -11.71 -14.31
C ASN A 596 -6.49 -11.67 -12.80
N LYS A 597 -6.58 -12.83 -12.13
CA LYS A 597 -6.65 -12.89 -10.66
C LYS A 597 -5.41 -12.29 -10.00
N GLY A 598 -4.22 -12.57 -10.55
CA GLY A 598 -2.97 -11.99 -10.09
C GLY A 598 -2.92 -10.47 -10.23
N LEU A 599 -3.43 -9.91 -11.33
CA LEU A 599 -3.52 -8.46 -11.55
C LEU A 599 -4.48 -7.79 -10.57
N LEU A 600 -5.68 -8.34 -10.39
CA LEU A 600 -6.64 -7.87 -9.39
C LEU A 600 -6.01 -7.87 -8.00
N LYS A 601 -5.30 -8.94 -7.64
CA LYS A 601 -4.57 -9.02 -6.38
C LYS A 601 -3.52 -7.91 -6.27
N ILE A 602 -2.66 -7.70 -7.27
CA ILE A 602 -1.61 -6.68 -7.22
C ILE A 602 -2.21 -5.27 -7.09
N MET A 603 -3.25 -4.95 -7.85
CA MET A 603 -3.97 -3.66 -7.75
C MET A 603 -4.60 -3.47 -6.36
N SER A 604 -5.23 -4.52 -5.83
CA SER A 604 -5.90 -4.49 -4.53
C SER A 604 -4.96 -4.20 -3.37
N LYS A 605 -3.64 -4.50 -3.50
CA LYS A 605 -2.65 -4.20 -2.47
C LYS A 605 -2.57 -2.72 -2.14
N MET A 606 -2.80 -1.85 -3.13
CA MET A 606 -2.85 -0.40 -2.94
C MET A 606 -4.28 0.12 -2.74
N GLY A 607 -5.28 -0.76 -2.74
CA GLY A 607 -6.69 -0.40 -2.68
C GLY A 607 -7.26 0.12 -4.00
N ILE A 608 -6.68 -0.29 -5.14
CA ILE A 608 -7.09 0.20 -6.46
C ILE A 608 -8.05 -0.79 -7.11
N SER A 609 -9.17 -0.27 -7.59
CA SER A 609 -10.27 -1.06 -8.14
C SER A 609 -10.15 -1.27 -9.65
N THR A 610 -9.57 -0.34 -10.40
CA THR A 610 -9.60 -0.39 -11.88
C THR A 610 -8.21 -0.37 -12.52
N ILE A 611 -8.03 -1.18 -13.56
CA ILE A 611 -6.76 -1.21 -14.33
C ILE A 611 -6.50 0.12 -15.05
N ALA A 612 -7.57 0.88 -15.36
CA ALA A 612 -7.47 2.19 -15.98
C ALA A 612 -6.68 3.16 -15.10
N SER A 613 -7.01 3.23 -13.80
CA SER A 613 -6.29 4.08 -12.84
C SER A 613 -4.92 3.52 -12.45
N TYR A 614 -4.74 2.19 -12.47
CA TYR A 614 -3.44 1.56 -12.23
C TYR A 614 -2.44 1.80 -13.36
N ARG A 615 -2.92 1.92 -14.61
CA ARG A 615 -2.08 2.12 -15.78
C ARG A 615 -1.35 3.46 -15.73
N GLY A 616 -0.02 3.41 -15.80
CA GLY A 616 0.81 4.61 -15.73
C GLY A 616 0.97 5.19 -14.32
N ALA A 617 0.44 4.52 -13.28
CA ALA A 617 0.56 4.97 -11.89
C ALA A 617 1.93 4.63 -11.25
N GLN A 618 2.73 3.77 -11.88
CA GLN A 618 4.10 3.44 -11.46
C GLN A 618 4.22 3.04 -9.99
N LEU A 619 3.31 2.19 -9.50
CA LEU A 619 3.21 1.75 -8.09
C LEU A 619 4.27 0.71 -7.73
N PHE A 620 5.52 1.07 -7.98
CA PHE A 620 6.70 0.26 -7.75
C PHE A 620 7.80 1.07 -7.08
N GLU A 621 8.73 0.36 -6.46
CA GLU A 621 10.07 0.85 -6.15
C GLU A 621 11.08 0.13 -7.04
N ALA A 622 11.97 0.86 -7.70
CA ALA A 622 13.15 0.30 -8.34
C ALA A 622 14.29 0.16 -7.32
N ILE A 623 14.84 -1.05 -7.19
CA ILE A 623 16.00 -1.33 -6.34
C ILE A 623 17.18 -1.65 -7.23
N GLY A 624 18.13 -0.72 -7.35
CA GLY A 624 19.36 -0.99 -8.10
C GLY A 624 19.39 -0.52 -9.55
N LEU A 625 18.55 0.45 -9.94
CA LEU A 625 18.57 1.05 -11.29
C LEU A 625 19.14 2.46 -11.26
N ALA A 626 20.06 2.75 -12.18
CA ALA A 626 20.68 4.06 -12.32
C ALA A 626 19.64 5.14 -12.67
N THR A 627 19.91 6.36 -12.22
CA THR A 627 19.09 7.55 -12.52
C THR A 627 18.86 7.74 -14.01
N GLU A 628 19.85 7.47 -14.87
CA GLU A 628 19.67 7.60 -16.32
C GLU A 628 18.62 6.64 -16.91
N VAL A 629 18.49 5.43 -16.36
CA VAL A 629 17.48 4.45 -16.80
C VAL A 629 16.11 4.87 -16.28
N VAL A 630 16.05 5.31 -15.03
CA VAL A 630 14.82 5.81 -14.41
C VAL A 630 14.29 7.03 -15.15
N ASP A 631 15.11 8.05 -15.39
CA ASP A 631 14.66 9.29 -16.05
C ASP A 631 14.22 9.08 -17.50
N THR A 632 14.81 8.09 -18.18
CA THR A 632 14.49 7.78 -19.58
C THR A 632 13.25 6.89 -19.70
N CYS A 633 13.17 5.81 -18.91
CA CYS A 633 12.18 4.76 -19.09
C CYS A 633 11.09 4.74 -18.02
N PHE A 634 11.38 5.21 -16.81
CA PHE A 634 10.54 4.99 -15.62
C PHE A 634 10.35 6.25 -14.79
N LYS A 635 10.36 7.43 -15.44
CA LYS A 635 10.41 8.74 -14.80
C LYS A 635 9.38 8.85 -13.66
N GLY A 636 9.84 9.21 -12.47
CA GLY A 636 9.00 9.33 -11.27
C GLY A 636 8.96 8.09 -10.36
N VAL A 637 9.44 6.93 -10.80
CA VAL A 637 9.59 5.76 -9.90
C VAL A 637 10.67 6.03 -8.85
N ALA A 638 10.44 5.59 -7.61
CA ALA A 638 11.45 5.71 -6.56
C ALA A 638 12.64 4.76 -6.86
N SER A 639 13.87 5.28 -6.84
CA SER A 639 15.12 4.51 -6.92
C SER A 639 16.16 5.10 -5.96
N ARG A 640 16.14 4.64 -4.71
CA ARG A 640 16.84 5.31 -3.59
C ARG A 640 18.36 5.08 -3.55
N ILE A 641 18.86 4.03 -4.21
CA ILE A 641 20.27 3.61 -4.14
C ILE A 641 20.98 3.56 -5.50
N ALA A 642 20.35 4.10 -6.56
CA ALA A 642 20.82 4.01 -7.94
C ALA A 642 21.24 2.56 -8.33
N GLY A 643 22.21 2.36 -9.23
CA GLY A 643 22.75 1.05 -9.57
C GLY A 643 23.00 0.86 -11.06
N ALA A 644 22.51 -0.24 -11.64
CA ALA A 644 22.77 -0.65 -13.02
C ALA A 644 22.26 0.37 -14.05
N GLY A 645 23.12 0.78 -14.99
CA GLY A 645 22.80 1.65 -16.12
C GLY A 645 22.48 0.87 -17.39
N PHE A 646 22.32 1.60 -18.51
CA PHE A 646 22.05 0.95 -19.80
C PHE A 646 23.19 0.03 -20.26
N ALA A 647 24.43 0.37 -19.94
CA ALA A 647 25.60 -0.41 -20.33
C ALA A 647 25.63 -1.78 -19.64
N GLU A 648 25.34 -1.83 -18.34
CA GLU A 648 25.30 -3.09 -17.57
C GLU A 648 24.14 -3.97 -18.04
N LEU A 649 22.97 -3.37 -18.30
CA LEU A 649 21.81 -4.08 -18.83
C LEU A 649 22.08 -4.65 -20.23
N GLN A 650 22.75 -3.90 -21.09
CA GLN A 650 23.15 -4.39 -22.42
C GLN A 650 24.12 -5.57 -22.30
N ARG A 651 25.15 -5.49 -21.44
CA ARG A 651 26.11 -6.60 -21.23
C ARG A 651 25.42 -7.87 -20.74
N ASP A 652 24.44 -7.75 -19.84
CA ASP A 652 23.63 -8.89 -19.40
C ASP A 652 22.83 -9.49 -20.59
N GLN A 653 22.23 -8.66 -21.45
CA GLN A 653 21.52 -9.12 -22.66
C GLN A 653 22.46 -9.79 -23.69
N GLU A 654 23.67 -9.28 -23.89
CA GLU A 654 24.68 -9.87 -24.78
C GLU A 654 25.10 -11.27 -24.31
N ALA A 655 25.29 -11.42 -23.00
CA ALA A 655 25.61 -12.72 -22.39
C ALA A 655 24.46 -13.73 -22.57
N LEU A 656 23.21 -13.28 -22.40
CA LEU A 656 22.02 -14.10 -22.62
C LEU A 656 21.86 -14.48 -24.10
N SER A 657 22.05 -13.54 -25.03
CA SER A 657 22.00 -13.78 -26.48
C SER A 657 23.03 -14.83 -26.89
N THR A 658 24.27 -14.69 -26.41
CA THR A 658 25.35 -15.65 -26.68
C THR A 658 24.97 -17.06 -26.21
N LEU A 659 24.35 -17.19 -25.03
CA LEU A 659 23.90 -18.47 -24.50
C LEU A 659 22.71 -19.05 -25.28
N ALA A 660 21.77 -18.19 -25.67
CA ALA A 660 20.53 -18.55 -26.34
C ALA A 660 20.77 -19.32 -27.64
N TRP A 661 21.76 -18.92 -28.42
CA TRP A 661 22.03 -19.52 -29.73
C TRP A 661 23.00 -20.71 -29.70
N LEU A 662 23.43 -21.18 -28.52
CA LEU A 662 24.24 -22.40 -28.39
C LEU A 662 23.36 -23.66 -28.29
N PRO A 663 23.32 -24.54 -29.31
CA PRO A 663 22.41 -25.70 -29.31
C PRO A 663 22.71 -26.71 -28.19
N ARG A 664 23.98 -26.82 -27.80
CA ARG A 664 24.43 -27.71 -26.70
C ARG A 664 23.99 -27.26 -25.30
N LYS A 665 23.44 -26.05 -25.17
CA LYS A 665 23.00 -25.49 -23.89
C LYS A 665 21.47 -25.56 -23.85
N THR A 666 20.95 -26.22 -22.81
CA THR A 666 19.53 -26.31 -22.49
C THR A 666 19.06 -25.09 -21.70
N ILE A 667 17.76 -25.00 -21.45
CA ILE A 667 17.21 -24.03 -20.48
C ILE A 667 17.78 -24.29 -19.08
N ASP A 668 17.81 -23.24 -18.25
CA ASP A 668 18.39 -23.31 -16.92
C ASP A 668 17.48 -24.10 -15.95
N GLN A 669 18.06 -24.77 -14.95
CA GLN A 669 17.30 -25.42 -13.88
C GLN A 669 16.48 -24.40 -13.08
N GLY A 670 16.94 -23.16 -13.00
CA GLY A 670 16.45 -22.16 -12.06
C GLY A 670 17.18 -22.25 -10.72
N GLY A 671 16.53 -21.81 -9.66
CA GLY A 671 17.11 -21.73 -8.33
C GLY A 671 16.77 -20.43 -7.60
N LEU A 672 15.67 -19.77 -7.98
CA LEU A 672 15.16 -18.55 -7.37
C LEU A 672 14.13 -18.85 -6.30
N LEU A 673 13.28 -19.85 -6.53
CA LEU A 673 12.21 -20.22 -5.60
C LEU A 673 12.73 -21.21 -4.55
N LYS A 674 13.63 -22.11 -4.95
CA LYS A 674 14.26 -23.11 -4.09
C LYS A 674 15.77 -23.15 -4.33
N TYR A 675 16.51 -23.46 -3.28
CA TYR A 675 17.96 -23.64 -3.38
C TYR A 675 18.30 -24.78 -4.35
N VAL A 676 19.15 -24.47 -5.33
CA VAL A 676 19.80 -25.42 -6.22
C VAL A 676 21.31 -25.17 -6.16
N HIS A 677 22.09 -26.22 -5.94
CA HIS A 677 23.54 -26.10 -5.80
C HIS A 677 24.16 -25.50 -7.08
N GLY A 678 24.99 -24.47 -6.91
CA GLY A 678 25.68 -23.78 -8.01
C GLY A 678 24.84 -22.77 -8.79
N LYS A 679 23.62 -22.46 -8.32
CA LYS A 679 22.70 -21.48 -8.94
C LYS A 679 22.65 -20.18 -8.14
N GLU A 680 21.48 -19.56 -7.95
CA GLU A 680 21.36 -18.34 -7.16
C GLU A 680 21.75 -18.62 -5.70
N TYR A 681 22.36 -17.63 -5.06
CA TYR A 681 22.71 -17.75 -3.65
C TYR A 681 21.44 -17.69 -2.78
N HIS A 682 21.39 -18.54 -1.75
CA HIS A 682 20.34 -18.53 -0.74
C HIS A 682 20.97 -18.33 0.64
N ALA A 683 20.46 -17.34 1.39
CA ALA A 683 20.92 -17.06 2.73
C ALA A 683 20.57 -18.18 3.74
N PHE A 684 19.62 -19.06 3.41
CA PHE A 684 19.35 -20.31 4.13
C PHE A 684 19.70 -21.54 3.27
N ASN A 685 20.97 -21.64 2.87
CA ASN A 685 21.51 -22.84 2.22
C ASN A 685 21.81 -23.97 3.24
N PRO A 686 22.06 -25.21 2.76
CA PRO A 686 22.28 -26.37 3.64
C PRO A 686 23.39 -26.20 4.68
N ASP A 687 24.51 -25.56 4.32
CA ASP A 687 25.65 -25.38 5.23
C ASP A 687 25.27 -24.45 6.40
N VAL A 688 24.58 -23.36 6.11
CA VAL A 688 24.04 -22.42 7.12
C VAL A 688 23.03 -23.11 8.03
N VAL A 689 22.12 -23.90 7.46
CA VAL A 689 21.09 -24.64 8.23
C VAL A 689 21.72 -25.69 9.15
N MET A 690 22.64 -26.50 8.63
CA MET A 690 23.26 -27.60 9.38
C MET A 690 24.17 -27.10 10.50
N THR A 691 24.99 -26.07 10.23
CA THR A 691 25.90 -25.51 11.23
C THR A 691 25.16 -24.80 12.35
N LEU A 692 24.06 -24.08 12.05
CA LEU A 692 23.19 -23.51 13.07
C LEU A 692 22.61 -24.60 13.97
N GLN A 693 22.03 -25.65 13.38
CA GLN A 693 21.45 -26.75 14.13
C GLN A 693 22.49 -27.47 15.00
N GLN A 694 23.72 -27.63 14.52
CA GLN A 694 24.82 -28.18 15.31
C GLN A 694 25.16 -27.29 16.51
N ALA A 695 25.24 -25.96 16.31
CA ALA A 695 25.54 -25.02 17.38
C ALA A 695 24.50 -25.08 18.50
N VAL A 696 23.21 -24.97 18.16
CA VAL A 696 22.13 -24.92 19.16
C VAL A 696 21.89 -26.26 19.85
N LYS A 697 22.14 -27.39 19.18
CA LYS A 697 22.05 -28.72 19.80
C LYS A 697 23.21 -29.02 20.74
N SER A 698 24.42 -28.59 20.39
CA SER A 698 25.61 -28.85 21.21
C SER A 698 25.72 -27.90 22.41
N GLY A 699 25.14 -26.70 22.34
CA GLY A 699 25.34 -25.67 23.36
C GLY A 699 26.76 -25.10 23.37
N ASP A 700 27.56 -25.35 22.32
CA ASP A 700 28.94 -24.86 22.22
C ASP A 700 29.04 -23.60 21.35
N TYR A 701 29.47 -22.50 21.95
CA TYR A 701 29.67 -21.22 21.26
C TYR A 701 30.73 -21.29 20.16
N ALA A 702 31.69 -22.22 20.22
CA ALA A 702 32.66 -22.42 19.14
C ALA A 702 31.98 -22.93 17.84
N HIS A 703 30.92 -23.74 17.95
CA HIS A 703 30.11 -24.11 16.79
C HIS A 703 29.29 -22.92 16.27
N TRP A 704 28.80 -22.04 17.15
CA TRP A 704 28.17 -20.78 16.73
C TRP A 704 29.12 -19.92 15.91
N LYS A 705 30.37 -19.74 16.34
CA LYS A 705 31.35 -18.94 15.58
C LYS A 705 31.57 -19.46 14.16
N LYS A 706 31.52 -20.78 13.94
CA LYS A 706 31.58 -21.36 12.58
C LYS A 706 30.35 -21.01 11.74
N TYR A 707 29.16 -21.07 12.33
CA TYR A 707 27.92 -20.62 11.70
C TYR A 707 27.96 -19.13 11.37
N ALA A 708 28.32 -18.29 12.36
CA ALA A 708 28.38 -16.85 12.22
C ALA A 708 29.38 -16.44 11.13
N GLU A 709 30.55 -17.10 11.05
CA GLU A 709 31.53 -16.88 9.99
C GLU A 709 30.92 -17.14 8.61
N LEU A 710 30.27 -18.29 8.39
CA LEU A 710 29.61 -18.62 7.10
C LEU A 710 28.58 -17.56 6.67
N VAL A 711 27.88 -16.97 7.64
CA VAL A 711 26.85 -15.96 7.39
C VAL A 711 27.45 -14.56 7.22
N ASN A 712 28.48 -14.20 7.97
CA ASN A 712 29.08 -12.86 8.01
C ASN A 712 30.10 -12.63 6.87
N THR A 713 30.71 -13.69 6.33
CA THR A 713 31.67 -13.62 5.20
C THR A 713 31.12 -14.19 3.89
N ARG A 714 29.78 -14.30 3.79
CA ARG A 714 29.09 -14.66 2.56
C ARG A 714 29.35 -13.67 1.42
N PRO A 715 29.16 -14.10 0.15
CA PRO A 715 28.99 -13.19 -0.98
C PRO A 715 27.94 -12.12 -0.72
N VAL A 716 28.06 -10.96 -1.37
CA VAL A 716 27.06 -9.88 -1.26
C VAL A 716 25.68 -10.41 -1.66
N ALA A 717 24.77 -10.48 -0.68
CA ALA A 717 23.41 -10.97 -0.87
C ALA A 717 22.36 -9.95 -0.39
N THR A 718 22.73 -9.07 0.54
CA THR A 718 21.85 -8.06 1.13
C THR A 718 22.57 -6.71 1.17
N ILE A 719 21.82 -5.60 1.26
CA ILE A 719 22.41 -4.25 1.27
C ILE A 719 23.42 -4.11 2.42
N ARG A 720 23.08 -4.64 3.61
CA ARG A 720 23.99 -4.61 4.76
C ARG A 720 25.31 -5.35 4.56
N ASP A 721 25.45 -6.23 3.57
CA ASP A 721 26.74 -6.88 3.27
C ASP A 721 27.75 -5.87 2.70
N LEU A 722 27.26 -4.82 2.02
CA LEU A 722 28.04 -3.70 1.51
C LEU A 722 28.29 -2.62 2.58
N LEU A 723 27.82 -2.79 3.81
CA LEU A 723 28.12 -1.89 4.93
C LEU A 723 29.27 -2.46 5.76
N GLY A 724 30.39 -1.75 5.80
CA GLY A 724 31.56 -2.01 6.64
C GLY A 724 31.65 -1.06 7.82
N PHE A 725 32.60 -1.32 8.72
CA PHE A 725 32.97 -0.40 9.79
C PHE A 725 34.13 0.48 9.35
N LYS A 726 34.26 1.67 9.94
CA LYS A 726 35.43 2.52 9.72
C LYS A 726 36.71 1.92 10.33
N ASP A 727 37.85 2.21 9.71
CA ASP A 727 39.15 1.64 10.10
C ASP A 727 39.75 2.25 11.38
N ASP A 728 39.30 3.43 11.81
CA ASP A 728 39.86 4.21 12.92
C ASP A 728 39.18 3.95 14.27
N ILE A 729 38.32 2.92 14.35
CA ILE A 729 37.57 2.58 15.55
C ILE A 729 38.47 1.85 16.57
N LYS A 730 38.45 2.30 17.82
CA LYS A 730 39.19 1.67 18.93
C LYS A 730 38.32 0.67 19.67
N ALA A 731 38.68 -0.60 19.59
CA ALA A 731 38.02 -1.66 20.35
C ALA A 731 38.20 -1.45 21.87
N ILE A 732 37.22 -1.96 22.63
CA ILE A 732 37.24 -2.01 24.09
C ILE A 732 37.23 -3.46 24.59
N PRO A 733 37.66 -3.71 25.84
CA PRO A 733 37.47 -5.00 26.49
C PRO A 733 36.00 -5.43 26.55
N LEU A 734 35.72 -6.73 26.35
CA LEU A 734 34.35 -7.27 26.32
C LEU A 734 33.62 -7.16 27.67
N ASP A 735 34.36 -7.15 28.77
CA ASP A 735 33.85 -6.94 30.12
C ASP A 735 33.34 -5.50 30.37
N GLU A 736 33.71 -4.53 29.54
CA GLU A 736 33.13 -3.18 29.56
C GLU A 736 31.79 -3.08 28.84
N VAL A 737 31.43 -4.08 28.01
CA VAL A 737 30.16 -4.11 27.29
C VAL A 737 29.06 -4.59 28.21
N GLU A 738 27.88 -3.97 28.13
CA GLU A 738 26.69 -4.30 28.91
C GLU A 738 26.40 -5.82 28.96
N PRO A 739 25.80 -6.32 30.04
CA PRO A 739 25.61 -7.75 30.23
C PRO A 739 24.61 -8.33 29.21
N ILE A 740 24.69 -9.63 28.99
CA ILE A 740 23.92 -10.32 27.94
C ILE A 740 22.41 -10.23 28.17
N GLU A 741 21.97 -10.20 29.43
CA GLU A 741 20.59 -10.08 29.85
C GLU A 741 19.95 -8.79 29.33
N SER A 742 20.70 -7.69 29.28
CA SER A 742 20.22 -6.42 28.72
C SER A 742 19.90 -6.53 27.23
N LEU A 743 20.71 -7.28 26.48
CA LEU A 743 20.49 -7.52 25.05
C LEU A 743 19.33 -8.48 24.80
N LEU A 744 19.22 -9.55 25.59
CA LEU A 744 18.14 -10.54 25.46
C LEU A 744 16.75 -9.90 25.61
N SER A 745 16.62 -8.88 26.46
CA SER A 745 15.36 -8.13 26.64
C SER A 745 14.91 -7.34 25.39
N ARG A 746 15.82 -7.13 24.43
CA ARG A 746 15.58 -6.45 23.15
C ARG A 746 15.28 -7.42 22.02
N PHE A 747 15.34 -8.73 22.28
CA PHE A 747 15.08 -9.76 21.30
C PHE A 747 13.69 -10.34 21.47
N ASP A 748 12.95 -10.37 20.36
CA ASP A 748 11.62 -10.95 20.29
C ASP A 748 11.59 -12.10 19.27
N SER A 749 10.86 -13.17 19.55
CA SER A 749 10.48 -14.10 18.49
C SER A 749 9.34 -13.47 17.67
N ALA A 750 9.48 -13.39 16.35
CA ALA A 750 8.48 -12.77 15.48
C ALA A 750 7.12 -13.50 15.54
N GLY A 751 6.03 -12.79 15.23
CA GLY A 751 4.68 -13.34 15.25
C GLY A 751 4.47 -14.44 14.21
N MET A 752 4.37 -15.68 14.67
CA MET A 752 4.11 -16.86 13.84
C MET A 752 2.91 -17.61 14.42
N SER A 753 1.82 -17.71 13.67
CA SER A 753 0.55 -18.18 14.23
C SER A 753 0.58 -19.64 14.65
N LEU A 754 -0.07 -19.94 15.77
CA LEU A 754 -0.54 -21.30 16.05
C LEU A 754 -1.52 -21.73 14.93
N GLY A 755 -1.22 -22.86 14.28
CA GLY A 755 -1.84 -23.30 13.04
C GLY A 755 -0.84 -23.30 11.89
N ALA A 756 -0.11 -22.20 11.68
CA ALA A 756 1.04 -22.20 10.78
C ALA A 756 2.17 -23.07 11.35
N LEU A 757 2.51 -22.86 12.62
CA LEU A 757 3.40 -23.71 13.41
C LEU A 757 2.61 -24.74 14.20
N SER A 758 3.26 -25.87 14.49
CA SER A 758 2.77 -26.86 15.44
C SER A 758 2.69 -26.27 16.86
N PRO A 759 1.78 -26.76 17.72
CA PRO A 759 1.72 -26.35 19.13
C PRO A 759 3.07 -26.47 19.85
N GLU A 760 3.82 -27.53 19.58
CA GLU A 760 5.08 -27.86 20.22
C GLU A 760 6.16 -26.82 19.87
N ALA A 761 6.27 -26.44 18.59
CA ALA A 761 7.19 -25.40 18.15
C ALA A 761 6.84 -24.02 18.72
N HIS A 762 5.54 -23.71 18.78
CA HIS A 762 5.04 -22.41 19.28
C HIS A 762 5.27 -22.26 20.79
N GLU A 763 4.96 -23.30 21.58
CA GLU A 763 5.17 -23.31 23.02
C GLU A 763 6.66 -23.35 23.39
N ALA A 764 7.50 -24.05 22.62
CA ALA A 764 8.95 -24.07 22.85
C ALA A 764 9.58 -22.69 22.72
N LEU A 765 9.19 -21.92 21.68
CA LEU A 765 9.61 -20.52 21.53
C LEU A 765 9.17 -19.67 22.71
N ALA A 766 7.89 -19.76 23.09
CA ALA A 766 7.35 -18.93 24.16
C ALA A 766 8.04 -19.19 25.49
N THR A 767 8.25 -20.46 25.82
CA THR A 767 8.94 -20.89 27.03
C THR A 767 10.39 -20.40 27.04
N ALA A 768 11.12 -20.55 25.94
CA ALA A 768 12.51 -20.11 25.85
C ALA A 768 12.66 -18.60 26.04
N MET A 769 11.82 -17.80 25.35
CA MET A 769 11.88 -16.35 25.45
C MET A 769 11.52 -15.86 26.86
N ASN A 770 10.51 -16.47 27.49
CA ASN A 770 10.11 -16.10 28.84
C ASN A 770 11.19 -16.42 29.88
N ARG A 771 11.88 -17.56 29.76
CA ARG A 771 13.01 -17.93 30.63
C ARG A 771 14.23 -17.00 30.46
N LEU A 772 14.44 -16.46 29.26
CA LEU A 772 15.53 -15.52 28.96
C LEU A 772 15.19 -14.05 29.25
N GLY A 773 13.95 -13.74 29.63
CA GLY A 773 13.51 -12.35 29.87
C GLY A 773 13.19 -11.55 28.60
N GLY A 774 13.23 -12.18 27.42
CA GLY A 774 12.74 -11.61 26.16
C GLY A 774 11.23 -11.84 25.98
N ARG A 775 10.72 -11.64 24.75
CA ARG A 775 9.30 -11.88 24.46
C ARG A 775 9.09 -12.80 23.25
N SER A 776 7.98 -13.53 23.28
CA SER A 776 7.48 -14.23 22.10
C SER A 776 6.16 -13.64 21.65
N ASN A 777 5.83 -13.80 20.37
CA ASN A 777 4.64 -13.26 19.74
C ASN A 777 3.70 -14.37 19.27
N SER A 778 2.42 -14.27 19.65
CA SER A 778 1.41 -15.29 19.35
C SER A 778 1.17 -15.49 17.86
N GLY A 779 1.45 -14.47 17.04
CA GLY A 779 0.99 -14.38 15.66
C GLY A 779 -0.55 -14.27 15.56
N GLU A 780 -1.07 -14.34 14.33
CA GLU A 780 -2.47 -14.10 13.97
C GLU A 780 -3.45 -15.25 14.30
N GLY A 781 -3.03 -16.24 15.09
CA GLY A 781 -3.76 -17.51 15.27
C GLY A 781 -4.63 -17.63 16.51
N GLY A 782 -4.68 -16.59 17.35
CA GLY A 782 -5.12 -16.70 18.74
C GLY A 782 -4.11 -17.45 19.61
N GLU A 783 -4.45 -17.65 20.88
CA GLU A 783 -3.67 -18.45 21.82
C GLU A 783 -4.59 -19.23 22.76
N ASP A 784 -4.20 -20.45 23.13
CA ASP A 784 -5.00 -21.24 24.06
C ASP A 784 -4.96 -20.63 25.48
N PRO A 785 -6.11 -20.31 26.09
CA PRO A 785 -6.17 -19.76 27.45
C PRO A 785 -5.48 -20.63 28.51
N ALA A 786 -5.30 -21.93 28.28
CA ALA A 786 -4.55 -22.81 29.18
C ALA A 786 -3.07 -22.43 29.34
N ARG A 787 -2.54 -21.55 28.47
CA ARG A 787 -1.17 -21.03 28.56
C ARG A 787 -1.06 -19.81 29.46
N PHE A 788 -2.15 -19.10 29.71
CA PHE A 788 -2.14 -17.87 30.51
C PHE A 788 -1.73 -18.17 31.96
N GLY A 789 -0.92 -17.30 32.55
CA GLY A 789 -0.33 -17.52 33.87
C GLY A 789 0.75 -18.61 33.94
N THR A 790 1.17 -19.19 32.81
CA THR A 790 2.27 -20.17 32.74
C THR A 790 3.47 -19.63 31.97
N GLU A 791 4.62 -20.31 32.04
CA GLU A 791 5.80 -19.95 31.24
C GLU A 791 5.60 -20.12 29.72
N ARG A 792 4.49 -20.71 29.27
CA ARG A 792 4.16 -20.91 27.86
C ARG A 792 3.43 -19.72 27.24
N VAL A 793 3.06 -18.69 28.00
CA VAL A 793 2.32 -17.53 27.46
C VAL A 793 3.17 -16.73 26.47
N SER A 794 2.60 -16.28 25.35
CA SER A 794 3.30 -15.28 24.51
C SER A 794 3.08 -13.87 25.06
N LYS A 795 4.15 -13.16 25.40
CA LYS A 795 4.06 -11.80 25.96
C LYS A 795 3.64 -10.74 24.93
N ILE A 796 3.82 -11.02 23.64
CA ILE A 796 3.28 -10.21 22.55
C ILE A 796 2.06 -10.92 21.97
N LYS A 797 0.94 -10.20 21.88
CA LYS A 797 -0.31 -10.67 21.30
C LYS A 797 -0.62 -9.86 20.05
N GLN A 798 -0.89 -10.54 18.93
CA GLN A 798 -1.11 -9.90 17.65
C GLN A 798 -2.60 -9.68 17.38
N VAL A 799 -2.95 -8.48 16.95
CA VAL A 799 -4.28 -8.10 16.45
C VAL A 799 -4.14 -7.90 14.94
N ALA A 800 -4.69 -8.84 14.15
CA ALA A 800 -4.63 -8.84 12.69
C ALA A 800 -6.04 -8.80 12.09
N SER A 801 -6.15 -8.55 10.77
CA SER A 801 -7.42 -8.33 10.06
C SER A 801 -8.52 -9.36 10.34
N GLY A 802 -8.19 -10.65 10.40
CA GLY A 802 -9.16 -11.72 10.68
C GLY A 802 -9.67 -11.79 12.13
N ARG A 803 -9.05 -11.04 13.07
CA ARG A 803 -9.38 -11.03 14.52
C ARG A 803 -9.50 -12.41 15.18
N PHE A 804 -8.81 -13.42 14.63
CA PHE A 804 -8.87 -14.78 15.15
C PHE A 804 -8.39 -14.86 16.60
N GLY A 805 -9.25 -15.35 17.49
CA GLY A 805 -8.92 -15.56 18.91
C GLY A 805 -8.72 -14.28 19.72
N VAL A 806 -9.03 -13.10 19.16
CA VAL A 806 -8.90 -11.81 19.86
C VAL A 806 -10.08 -11.65 20.81
N THR A 807 -9.81 -11.81 22.11
CA THR A 807 -10.79 -11.70 23.19
C THR A 807 -10.26 -10.79 24.30
N PRO A 808 -11.10 -10.25 25.20
CA PRO A 808 -10.62 -9.43 26.32
C PRO A 808 -9.57 -10.15 27.17
N HIS A 809 -9.80 -11.43 27.48
CA HIS A 809 -8.86 -12.25 28.25
C HIS A 809 -7.54 -12.50 27.51
N TYR A 810 -7.57 -12.60 26.17
CA TYR A 810 -6.36 -12.65 25.35
C TYR A 810 -5.57 -11.33 25.41
N LEU A 811 -6.27 -10.19 25.31
CA LEU A 811 -5.64 -8.86 25.28
C LEU A 811 -5.01 -8.46 26.62
N VAL A 812 -5.64 -8.78 27.76
CA VAL A 812 -5.11 -8.47 29.09
C VAL A 812 -3.91 -9.32 29.52
N ASN A 813 -3.67 -10.45 28.84
CA ASN A 813 -2.51 -11.31 29.07
C ASN A 813 -1.30 -10.96 28.18
N ALA A 814 -1.25 -9.73 27.67
CA ALA A 814 -0.15 -9.21 26.85
C ALA A 814 0.69 -8.17 27.61
N GLU A 815 2.01 -8.17 27.40
CA GLU A 815 2.88 -7.02 27.66
C GLU A 815 2.94 -6.08 26.45
N VAL A 816 2.76 -6.62 25.23
CA VAL A 816 2.70 -5.85 23.99
C VAL A 816 1.53 -6.34 23.13
N LEU A 817 0.69 -5.42 22.69
CA LEU A 817 -0.36 -5.65 21.71
C LEU A 817 0.13 -5.16 20.34
N GLN A 818 0.35 -6.07 19.40
CA GLN A 818 0.86 -5.74 18.07
C GLN A 818 -0.28 -5.70 17.04
N ILE A 819 -0.60 -4.52 16.54
CA ILE A 819 -1.43 -4.31 15.35
C ILE A 819 -0.60 -4.71 14.13
N LYS A 820 -1.03 -5.77 13.44
CA LYS A 820 -0.36 -6.27 12.24
C LYS A 820 -1.00 -5.69 10.99
N VAL A 821 -0.52 -4.52 10.57
CA VAL A 821 -0.96 -3.90 9.32
C VAL A 821 -0.47 -4.71 8.12
N ALA A 822 0.80 -5.14 8.13
CA ALA A 822 1.37 -5.93 7.04
C ALA A 822 2.48 -6.89 7.50
N GLN A 823 2.95 -7.76 6.59
CA GLN A 823 4.14 -8.60 6.78
C GLN A 823 4.97 -8.66 5.49
N GLY A 824 6.29 -8.75 5.60
CA GLY A 824 7.21 -8.64 4.46
C GLY A 824 6.98 -9.63 3.32
N ALA A 825 6.55 -10.86 3.62
CA ALA A 825 6.32 -11.90 2.61
C ALA A 825 5.09 -11.67 1.71
N LYS A 826 4.14 -10.84 2.16
CA LYS A 826 2.87 -10.58 1.47
C LYS A 826 2.20 -9.30 1.97
N PRO A 827 2.86 -8.15 1.82
CA PRO A 827 2.24 -6.89 2.17
C PRO A 827 1.08 -6.56 1.22
N GLY A 828 0.09 -5.84 1.73
CA GLY A 828 -1.18 -5.56 1.03
C GLY A 828 -2.12 -6.77 0.93
N GLU A 829 -1.86 -7.87 1.64
CA GLU A 829 -2.66 -9.09 1.62
C GLU A 829 -2.90 -9.67 3.04
N GLY A 830 -3.93 -10.51 3.16
CA GLY A 830 -4.29 -11.17 4.41
C GLY A 830 -3.48 -12.42 4.77
N GLY A 831 -3.56 -12.80 6.04
CA GLY A 831 -3.11 -14.10 6.55
C GLY A 831 -3.75 -15.27 5.79
N GLN A 832 -3.02 -16.36 5.58
CA GLN A 832 -3.52 -17.55 4.87
C GLN A 832 -3.18 -18.80 5.66
N LEU A 833 -4.20 -19.61 5.97
CA LEU A 833 -4.04 -20.93 6.56
C LEU A 833 -4.82 -21.96 5.73
N PRO A 834 -4.14 -22.87 5.00
CA PRO A 834 -4.79 -23.92 4.22
C PRO A 834 -5.71 -24.79 5.08
N GLY A 835 -6.88 -25.17 4.55
CA GLY A 835 -7.90 -25.94 5.27
C GLY A 835 -7.39 -27.26 5.85
N GLY A 836 -6.43 -27.92 5.19
CA GLY A 836 -5.77 -29.13 5.70
C GLY A 836 -5.02 -28.93 7.02
N LYS A 837 -4.76 -27.69 7.44
CA LYS A 837 -4.15 -27.33 8.73
C LYS A 837 -5.19 -26.89 9.77
N VAL A 838 -6.46 -26.77 9.41
CA VAL A 838 -7.52 -26.29 10.32
C VAL A 838 -8.16 -27.51 10.99
N ASN A 839 -7.44 -28.12 11.92
CA ASN A 839 -7.97 -29.21 12.75
C ASN A 839 -8.92 -28.66 13.85
N ALA A 840 -9.50 -29.56 14.67
CA ALA A 840 -10.45 -29.18 15.71
C ALA A 840 -9.88 -28.19 16.74
N LEU A 841 -8.59 -28.30 17.10
CA LEU A 841 -7.93 -27.36 18.01
C LEU A 841 -7.86 -25.96 17.39
N ILE A 842 -7.35 -25.85 16.17
CA ILE A 842 -7.22 -24.56 15.47
C ILE A 842 -8.59 -23.92 15.26
N ALA A 843 -9.58 -24.71 14.84
CA ALA A 843 -10.94 -24.22 14.64
C ALA A 843 -11.55 -23.65 15.93
N ARG A 844 -11.37 -24.33 17.07
CA ARG A 844 -11.82 -23.85 18.37
C ARG A 844 -11.16 -22.52 18.76
N LEU A 845 -9.84 -22.42 18.63
CA LEU A 845 -9.11 -21.21 19.03
C LEU A 845 -9.45 -19.99 18.16
N ARG A 846 -9.82 -20.23 16.90
CA ARG A 846 -10.13 -19.17 15.93
C ARG A 846 -11.63 -18.90 15.79
N TYR A 847 -12.48 -19.60 16.54
CA TYR A 847 -13.94 -19.57 16.38
C TYR A 847 -14.36 -19.84 14.92
N SER A 848 -13.72 -20.82 14.28
CA SER A 848 -13.91 -21.17 12.87
C SER A 848 -14.38 -22.63 12.69
N VAL A 849 -14.55 -23.04 11.43
CA VAL A 849 -15.00 -24.40 11.08
C VAL A 849 -13.80 -25.29 10.72
N PRO A 850 -13.69 -26.54 11.26
CA PRO A 850 -12.63 -27.47 10.88
C PRO A 850 -12.60 -27.75 9.36
N GLY A 851 -11.40 -27.89 8.80
CA GLY A 851 -11.16 -28.21 7.39
C GLY A 851 -11.33 -27.05 6.40
N VAL A 852 -11.84 -25.90 6.84
CA VAL A 852 -12.08 -24.73 5.98
C VAL A 852 -10.82 -23.86 5.89
N THR A 853 -10.39 -23.52 4.67
CA THR A 853 -9.27 -22.59 4.45
C THR A 853 -9.60 -21.21 4.99
N LEU A 854 -8.71 -20.65 5.81
CA LEU A 854 -8.85 -19.31 6.37
C LEU A 854 -7.97 -18.34 5.60
N ILE A 855 -8.59 -17.50 4.77
CA ILE A 855 -7.97 -16.34 4.13
C ILE A 855 -8.50 -15.12 4.85
N SER A 856 -7.65 -14.42 5.59
CA SER A 856 -8.05 -13.18 6.27
C SER A 856 -8.33 -12.09 5.23
N PRO A 857 -9.22 -11.12 5.50
CA PRO A 857 -9.31 -9.92 4.69
C PRO A 857 -7.93 -9.25 4.56
N PRO A 858 -7.57 -8.66 3.41
CA PRO A 858 -6.38 -7.84 3.30
C PRO A 858 -6.37 -6.65 4.27
N PRO A 859 -7.42 -5.81 4.35
CA PRO A 859 -7.43 -4.70 5.28
C PRO A 859 -7.89 -5.12 6.67
N HIS A 860 -7.53 -4.32 7.66
CA HIS A 860 -8.31 -4.20 8.88
C HIS A 860 -9.57 -3.38 8.53
N HIS A 861 -10.77 -3.95 8.68
CA HIS A 861 -12.02 -3.23 8.37
C HIS A 861 -12.34 -2.09 9.35
N ASP A 862 -11.57 -1.98 10.43
CA ASP A 862 -11.56 -0.88 11.41
C ASP A 862 -10.31 0.02 11.26
N ILE A 863 -9.58 -0.08 10.14
CA ILE A 863 -8.46 0.81 9.80
C ILE A 863 -8.50 1.15 8.30
N TYR A 864 -9.20 2.23 7.95
CA TYR A 864 -9.23 2.76 6.58
C TYR A 864 -8.43 4.06 6.43
N SER A 865 -7.90 4.57 7.52
CA SER A 865 -7.11 5.80 7.59
C SER A 865 -6.27 5.83 8.87
N ILE A 866 -5.45 6.87 9.03
CA ILE A 866 -4.63 7.04 10.24
C ILE A 866 -5.46 7.32 11.49
N GLU A 867 -6.58 8.04 11.37
CA GLU A 867 -7.47 8.32 12.48
C GLU A 867 -8.13 7.04 13.00
N ASP A 868 -8.45 6.11 12.10
CA ASP A 868 -8.99 4.80 12.48
C ASP A 868 -7.92 3.94 13.17
N LEU A 869 -6.65 3.99 12.71
CA LEU A 869 -5.54 3.36 13.42
C LEU A 869 -5.39 3.95 14.84
N ALA A 870 -5.48 5.28 14.97
CA ALA A 870 -5.42 5.93 16.27
C ALA A 870 -6.57 5.48 17.18
N GLN A 871 -7.76 5.25 16.63
CA GLN A 871 -8.90 4.70 17.35
C GLN A 871 -8.62 3.27 17.83
N LEU A 872 -8.10 2.38 16.98
CA LEU A 872 -7.74 1.02 17.41
C LEU A 872 -6.62 1.02 18.46
N ILE A 873 -5.60 1.89 18.33
CA ILE A 873 -4.56 2.05 19.36
C ILE A 873 -5.22 2.47 20.68
N PHE A 874 -6.17 3.40 20.63
CA PHE A 874 -6.92 3.83 21.81
C PHE A 874 -7.73 2.69 22.41
N ASP A 875 -8.47 1.91 21.60
CA ASP A 875 -9.25 0.74 22.05
C ASP A 875 -8.38 -0.30 22.78
N LEU A 876 -7.19 -0.58 22.24
CA LEU A 876 -6.23 -1.53 22.83
C LEU A 876 -5.65 -1.01 24.15
N LYS A 877 -5.35 0.29 24.24
CA LYS A 877 -4.91 0.93 25.49
C LYS A 877 -6.03 1.00 26.53
N GLN A 878 -7.29 1.11 26.11
CA GLN A 878 -8.43 1.07 27.02
C GLN A 878 -8.63 -0.33 27.62
N VAL A 879 -8.59 -1.41 26.83
CA VAL A 879 -8.76 -2.76 27.38
C VAL A 879 -7.55 -3.24 28.21
N ASN A 880 -6.33 -2.83 27.86
CA ASN A 880 -5.12 -3.15 28.62
C ASN A 880 -4.19 -1.92 28.76
N PRO A 881 -4.39 -1.07 29.79
CA PRO A 881 -3.61 0.16 29.97
C PRO A 881 -2.15 -0.09 30.36
N SER A 882 -1.77 -1.33 30.70
CA SER A 882 -0.39 -1.70 31.02
C SER A 882 0.42 -2.20 29.82
N ALA A 883 -0.23 -2.54 28.70
CA ALA A 883 0.47 -3.05 27.53
C ALA A 883 0.99 -1.93 26.62
N LEU A 884 2.14 -2.18 25.99
CA LEU A 884 2.64 -1.38 24.87
C LEU A 884 1.82 -1.71 23.62
N VAL A 885 1.49 -0.70 22.80
CA VAL A 885 0.89 -0.93 21.48
C VAL A 885 1.96 -0.81 20.40
N SER A 886 2.15 -1.90 19.65
CA SER A 886 3.05 -2.00 18.52
C SER A 886 2.29 -1.93 17.20
N VAL A 887 2.82 -1.24 16.20
CA VAL A 887 2.30 -1.28 14.83
C VAL A 887 3.37 -1.89 13.93
N LYS A 888 3.05 -3.01 13.29
CA LYS A 888 3.93 -3.70 12.36
C LYS A 888 3.67 -3.26 10.92
N LEU A 889 4.64 -2.54 10.38
CA LEU A 889 4.71 -2.02 9.01
C LEU A 889 5.72 -2.82 8.19
N VAL A 890 5.69 -2.65 6.87
CA VAL A 890 6.66 -3.25 5.95
C VAL A 890 7.41 -2.15 5.23
N SER A 891 8.72 -2.34 5.06
CA SER A 891 9.58 -1.41 4.34
C SER A 891 9.10 -1.20 2.91
N GLU A 892 8.88 0.06 2.54
CA GLU A 892 8.66 0.57 1.18
C GLU A 892 8.94 2.09 1.17
N PRO A 893 9.01 2.77 0.01
CA PRO A 893 9.17 4.22 -0.03
C PRO A 893 7.96 4.93 0.59
N GLY A 894 8.20 5.82 1.55
CA GLY A 894 7.15 6.55 2.28
C GLY A 894 6.84 5.95 3.66
N VAL A 895 7.43 4.81 4.03
CA VAL A 895 7.22 4.20 5.35
C VAL A 895 7.64 5.12 6.51
N GLY A 896 8.63 6.01 6.31
CA GLY A 896 9.04 6.95 7.36
C GLY A 896 7.96 7.97 7.69
N THR A 897 7.25 8.42 6.66
CA THR A 897 6.10 9.31 6.75
C THR A 897 4.94 8.64 7.50
N ILE A 898 4.66 7.37 7.16
CA ILE A 898 3.66 6.55 7.85
C ILE A 898 4.05 6.34 9.31
N ALA A 899 5.33 6.06 9.60
CA ALA A 899 5.84 5.91 10.96
C ALA A 899 5.65 7.19 11.80
N ALA A 900 5.82 8.38 11.22
CA ALA A 900 5.50 9.65 11.89
C ALA A 900 4.01 9.77 12.21
N GLY A 901 3.12 9.38 11.30
CA GLY A 901 1.67 9.28 11.54
C GLY A 901 1.35 8.32 12.69
N VAL A 902 1.92 7.11 12.66
CA VAL A 902 1.76 6.08 13.71
C VAL A 902 2.23 6.57 15.09
N ALA A 903 3.33 7.32 15.14
CA ALA A 903 3.80 7.94 16.39
C ALA A 903 2.84 9.02 16.92
N LYS A 904 2.23 9.82 16.03
CA LYS A 904 1.18 10.79 16.38
C LYS A 904 -0.13 10.11 16.79
N ALA A 905 -0.41 8.92 16.27
CA ALA A 905 -1.51 8.05 16.67
C ALA A 905 -1.25 7.31 18.01
N TYR A 906 -0.18 7.66 18.71
CA TYR A 906 0.15 7.21 20.05
C TYR A 906 0.59 5.74 20.16
N ALA A 907 1.12 5.14 19.10
CA ALA A 907 1.80 3.85 19.21
C ALA A 907 3.05 3.97 20.11
N ASP A 908 3.43 2.90 20.80
CA ASP A 908 4.61 2.83 21.67
C ASP A 908 5.81 2.17 20.96
N LEU A 909 5.54 1.29 19.99
CA LEU A 909 6.53 0.55 19.21
C LEU A 909 6.14 0.55 17.72
N ILE A 910 7.11 0.73 16.83
CA ILE A 910 6.93 0.59 15.38
C ILE A 910 7.87 -0.49 14.90
N THR A 911 7.33 -1.56 14.29
CA THR A 911 8.15 -2.62 13.67
C THR A 911 8.25 -2.36 12.17
N ILE A 912 9.46 -2.21 11.65
CA ILE A 912 9.74 -2.16 10.21
C ILE A 912 10.20 -3.55 9.76
N SER A 913 9.35 -4.24 9.00
CA SER A 913 9.66 -5.56 8.45
C SER A 913 10.27 -5.48 7.06
N GLY A 914 11.36 -6.22 6.83
CA GLY A 914 11.95 -6.40 5.50
C GLY A 914 11.17 -7.40 4.62
N TYR A 915 11.34 -7.28 3.30
CA TYR A 915 10.76 -8.18 2.29
C TYR A 915 11.09 -9.68 2.52
N ASP A 916 12.25 -9.95 3.14
CA ASP A 916 12.80 -11.29 3.38
C ASP A 916 12.20 -11.98 4.62
N GLY A 917 11.16 -11.39 5.22
CA GLY A 917 10.36 -12.02 6.28
C GLY A 917 9.73 -13.35 5.84
N GLY A 918 9.68 -14.32 6.76
CA GLY A 918 9.09 -15.65 6.48
C GLY A 918 7.56 -15.66 6.44
N THR A 919 6.99 -16.67 5.77
CA THR A 919 5.55 -16.98 5.81
C THR A 919 5.30 -18.49 5.70
N ALA A 920 4.22 -18.99 6.27
CA ALA A 920 3.84 -20.39 6.07
C ALA A 920 3.07 -20.64 4.77
N ALA A 921 2.38 -19.63 4.25
CA ALA A 921 1.61 -19.69 3.01
C ALA A 921 1.43 -18.29 2.41
N SER A 922 1.79 -18.13 1.14
CA SER A 922 1.60 -16.92 0.37
C SER A 922 1.71 -17.20 -1.13
N PRO A 923 1.03 -16.45 -2.01
CA PRO A 923 1.38 -16.42 -3.43
C PRO A 923 2.88 -16.17 -3.62
N ILE A 924 3.51 -16.92 -4.53
CA ILE A 924 4.96 -16.81 -4.78
C ILE A 924 5.32 -15.41 -5.28
N THR A 925 4.47 -14.81 -6.12
CA THR A 925 4.68 -13.45 -6.64
C THR A 925 4.77 -12.41 -5.52
N SER A 926 4.04 -12.59 -4.42
CA SER A 926 4.12 -11.66 -3.28
C SER A 926 5.39 -11.84 -2.46
N ILE A 927 5.83 -13.09 -2.24
CA ILE A 927 7.11 -13.39 -1.57
C ILE A 927 8.26 -12.76 -2.36
N ARG A 928 8.21 -12.88 -3.69
CA ARG A 928 9.30 -12.49 -4.58
C ARG A 928 9.32 -11.03 -4.96
N TYR A 929 8.19 -10.32 -4.96
CA TYR A 929 8.09 -9.00 -5.60
C TYR A 929 7.47 -7.89 -4.75
N ALA A 930 7.04 -8.14 -3.51
CA ALA A 930 6.43 -7.11 -2.66
C ALA A 930 7.29 -6.82 -1.42
N GLY A 931 7.27 -5.58 -0.94
CA GLY A 931 8.13 -5.12 0.16
C GLY A 931 9.58 -4.86 -0.26
N SER A 932 10.27 -4.03 0.52
CA SER A 932 11.64 -3.60 0.26
C SER A 932 12.61 -4.07 1.36
N PRO A 933 13.94 -3.99 1.15
CA PRO A 933 14.94 -4.24 2.19
C PRO A 933 14.67 -3.39 3.44
N TRP A 934 14.83 -3.97 4.63
CA TRP A 934 14.58 -3.24 5.87
C TRP A 934 15.63 -2.15 6.08
N GLU A 935 16.83 -2.26 5.52
CA GLU A 935 17.87 -1.24 5.61
C GLU A 935 17.38 0.12 5.06
N LEU A 936 16.57 0.09 4.00
CA LEU A 936 15.97 1.29 3.41
C LEU A 936 14.83 1.84 4.26
N GLY A 937 13.88 1.00 4.67
CA GLY A 937 12.72 1.45 5.44
C GLY A 937 13.07 1.87 6.87
N LEU A 938 14.04 1.19 7.50
CA LEU A 938 14.49 1.49 8.86
C LEU A 938 15.22 2.83 8.92
N SER A 939 16.13 3.08 7.97
CA SER A 939 16.82 4.37 7.88
C SER A 939 15.84 5.50 7.58
N GLU A 940 14.88 5.29 6.66
CA GLU A 940 13.84 6.28 6.37
C GLU A 940 12.96 6.60 7.60
N ALA A 941 12.56 5.58 8.37
CA ALA A 941 11.80 5.76 9.61
C ALA A 941 12.62 6.49 10.67
N GLN A 942 13.89 6.12 10.87
CA GLN A 942 14.80 6.81 11.80
C GLN A 942 14.93 8.29 11.44
N GLN A 943 15.26 8.59 10.18
CA GLN A 943 15.46 9.96 9.69
C GLN A 943 14.18 10.80 9.82
N THR A 944 13.04 10.26 9.40
CA THR A 944 11.76 10.99 9.41
C THR A 944 11.25 11.26 10.83
N LEU A 945 11.33 10.27 11.72
CA LEU A 945 10.92 10.43 13.12
C LEU A 945 11.79 11.47 13.83
N ARG A 946 13.09 11.53 13.54
CA ARG A 946 14.00 12.54 14.09
C ARG A 946 13.70 13.92 13.52
N GLY A 947 13.55 14.04 12.20
CA GLY A 947 13.21 15.30 11.53
C GLY A 947 11.88 15.92 12.02
N ASN A 948 10.95 15.10 12.51
CA ASN A 948 9.66 15.55 13.07
C ASN A 948 9.64 15.69 14.60
N GLY A 949 10.77 15.47 15.31
CA GLY A 949 10.81 15.51 16.78
C GLY A 949 9.96 14.44 17.47
N LEU A 950 9.72 13.31 16.79
CA LEU A 950 8.88 12.20 17.28
C LEU A 950 9.70 10.99 17.75
N ARG A 951 11.00 10.92 17.39
CA ARG A 951 11.84 9.74 17.67
C ARG A 951 11.93 9.37 19.15
N GLY A 952 11.91 10.36 20.05
CA GLY A 952 11.92 10.16 21.49
C GLY A 952 10.63 9.56 22.08
N LYS A 953 9.54 9.46 21.30
CA LYS A 953 8.23 8.96 21.76
C LYS A 953 7.95 7.50 21.45
N VAL A 954 8.68 6.92 20.50
CA VAL A 954 8.39 5.58 19.97
C VAL A 954 9.63 4.73 19.93
N ARG A 955 9.49 3.45 20.30
CA ARG A 955 10.54 2.46 20.08
C ARG A 955 10.50 1.97 18.63
N VAL A 956 11.64 1.79 18.00
CA VAL A 956 11.71 1.21 16.65
C VAL A 956 12.24 -0.21 16.72
N GLN A 957 11.52 -1.15 16.12
CA GLN A 957 11.91 -2.56 15.97
C GLN A 957 12.17 -2.85 14.50
N THR A 958 13.09 -3.75 14.20
CA THR A 958 13.22 -4.32 12.84
C THR A 958 13.19 -5.84 12.87
N ASP A 959 12.62 -6.44 11.83
CA ASP A 959 12.74 -7.86 11.52
C ASP A 959 12.92 -8.06 10.00
N GLY A 960 13.23 -9.29 9.58
CA GLY A 960 13.55 -9.61 8.19
C GLY A 960 14.97 -10.15 8.05
N GLY A 961 15.08 -11.47 7.91
CA GLY A 961 16.33 -12.16 7.63
C GLY A 961 17.51 -11.96 8.60
N LEU A 962 17.30 -11.46 9.82
CA LEU A 962 18.32 -11.34 10.87
C LEU A 962 18.81 -12.73 11.32
N LYS A 963 20.13 -12.95 11.31
CA LYS A 963 20.76 -14.25 11.53
C LYS A 963 21.90 -14.21 12.56
N THR A 964 22.67 -13.14 12.61
CA THR A 964 23.88 -13.03 13.45
C THR A 964 23.90 -11.77 14.30
N GLY A 965 24.84 -11.70 15.25
CA GLY A 965 25.06 -10.50 16.06
C GLY A 965 25.48 -9.29 15.21
N LEU A 966 26.14 -9.52 14.07
CA LEU A 966 26.49 -8.45 13.14
C LEU A 966 25.24 -7.81 12.50
N ASP A 967 24.22 -8.60 12.17
CA ASP A 967 22.95 -8.07 11.66
C ASP A 967 22.29 -7.17 12.72
N VAL A 968 22.32 -7.56 14.00
CA VAL A 968 21.79 -6.77 15.13
C VAL A 968 22.53 -5.43 15.27
N VAL A 969 23.87 -5.45 15.25
CA VAL A 969 24.68 -4.24 15.37
C VAL A 969 24.41 -3.27 14.22
N LYS A 970 24.33 -3.76 12.98
CA LYS A 970 24.02 -2.93 11.82
C LYS A 970 22.60 -2.37 11.87
N ALA A 971 21.61 -3.17 12.27
CA ALA A 971 20.25 -2.71 12.48
C ALA A 971 20.17 -1.62 13.57
N ALA A 972 20.92 -1.76 14.66
CA ALA A 972 21.01 -0.75 15.70
C ALA A 972 21.57 0.57 15.17
N MET A 973 22.70 0.52 14.44
CA MET A 973 23.30 1.71 13.82
C MET A 973 22.36 2.43 12.85
N LEU A 974 21.43 1.71 12.21
CA LEU A 974 20.40 2.28 11.34
C LEU A 974 19.15 2.79 12.08
N GLY A 975 19.03 2.53 13.39
CA GLY A 975 18.01 3.14 14.25
C GLY A 975 17.14 2.17 15.07
N ALA A 976 17.30 0.85 14.92
CA ALA A 976 16.49 -0.13 15.65
C ALA A 976 16.92 -0.29 17.12
N GLU A 977 15.95 -0.38 18.03
CA GLU A 977 16.13 -0.58 19.48
C GLU A 977 15.82 -2.01 19.94
N SER A 978 15.05 -2.74 19.14
CA SER A 978 14.67 -4.14 19.37
C SER A 978 14.62 -4.91 18.05
N PHE A 979 14.72 -6.24 18.14
CA PHE A 979 15.04 -7.09 17.00
C PHE A 979 14.14 -8.33 16.99
N GLY A 980 13.39 -8.51 15.91
CA GLY A 980 12.48 -9.65 15.74
C GLY A 980 13.12 -10.79 14.94
N PHE A 981 12.98 -12.03 15.43
CA PHE A 981 13.54 -13.23 14.81
C PHE A 981 12.45 -14.25 14.51
N GLY A 982 12.24 -14.57 13.24
CA GLY A 982 11.24 -15.56 12.78
C GLY A 982 11.86 -16.87 12.29
N THR A 983 12.38 -16.84 11.07
CA THR A 983 12.92 -18.03 10.38
C THR A 983 14.09 -18.68 11.14
N THR A 984 15.04 -17.88 11.64
CA THR A 984 16.28 -18.41 12.24
C THR A 984 15.99 -19.25 13.51
N PRO A 985 15.12 -18.82 14.45
CA PRO A 985 14.64 -19.70 15.53
C PRO A 985 13.91 -20.96 15.07
N MET A 986 13.19 -20.93 13.93
CA MET A 986 12.58 -22.15 13.37
C MET A 986 13.62 -23.13 12.84
N VAL A 987 14.68 -22.63 12.21
CA VAL A 987 15.83 -23.45 11.83
C VAL A 987 16.52 -24.03 13.06
N ALA A 988 16.68 -23.22 14.12
CA ALA A 988 17.20 -23.69 15.40
C ALA A 988 16.37 -24.83 15.99
N LEU A 989 15.03 -24.78 15.92
CA LEU A 989 14.12 -25.86 16.34
C LEU A 989 14.13 -27.11 15.42
N GLY A 990 14.86 -27.08 14.30
CA GLY A 990 15.02 -28.24 13.42
C GLY A 990 14.46 -28.09 12.00
N CYS A 991 13.92 -26.91 11.64
CA CYS A 991 13.47 -26.68 10.26
C CYS A 991 14.63 -26.86 9.26
N LYS A 992 14.39 -27.62 8.19
CA LYS A 992 15.34 -27.85 7.09
C LYS A 992 15.16 -26.91 5.88
N TYR A 993 14.33 -25.86 6.03
CA TYR A 993 14.06 -24.87 4.99
C TYR A 993 13.55 -25.45 3.64
N LEU A 994 12.75 -26.52 3.69
CA LEU A 994 12.24 -27.23 2.49
C LEU A 994 11.13 -26.48 1.73
N ARG A 995 10.61 -25.37 2.28
CA ARG A 995 9.54 -24.54 1.68
C ARG A 995 8.21 -25.27 1.40
N ILE A 996 7.87 -26.26 2.23
CA ILE A 996 6.62 -27.05 2.16
C ILE A 996 5.63 -26.75 3.29
N CYS A 997 5.76 -25.59 3.95
CA CYS A 997 4.98 -25.25 5.16
C CYS A 997 3.46 -25.17 4.91
N HIS A 998 3.07 -24.82 3.68
CA HIS A 998 1.69 -24.69 3.23
C HIS A 998 1.03 -26.05 2.93
N LEU A 999 1.82 -27.11 2.70
CA LEU A 999 1.33 -28.44 2.31
C LEU A 999 0.94 -29.34 3.50
N ASN A 1000 1.12 -28.86 4.74
CA ASN A 1000 0.91 -29.60 5.98
C ASN A 1000 1.80 -30.87 6.15
N ASN A 1001 2.81 -31.08 5.29
CA ASN A 1001 3.66 -32.27 5.29
C ASN A 1001 5.09 -31.98 5.78
N CYS A 1002 5.25 -31.08 6.75
CA CYS A 1002 6.55 -30.69 7.27
C CYS A 1002 7.34 -31.92 7.79
N ALA A 1003 8.46 -32.23 7.15
CA ALA A 1003 9.28 -33.40 7.45
C ALA A 1003 10.01 -33.37 8.82
N THR A 1004 9.80 -32.33 9.62
CA THR A 1004 10.45 -32.13 10.93
C THR A 1004 9.46 -31.72 12.02
N GLY A 1005 8.16 -31.87 11.78
CA GLY A 1005 7.12 -31.57 12.79
C GLY A 1005 6.96 -30.09 13.18
N VAL A 1006 7.65 -29.15 12.53
CA VAL A 1006 7.65 -27.71 12.91
C VAL A 1006 6.43 -26.96 12.36
N ALA A 1007 6.15 -27.08 11.06
CA ALA A 1007 5.12 -26.29 10.37
C ALA A 1007 3.97 -27.18 9.86
N THR A 1008 3.42 -28.03 10.72
CA THR A 1008 2.35 -28.98 10.41
C THR A 1008 1.38 -29.13 11.59
N GLN A 1009 0.13 -29.49 11.27
CA GLN A 1009 -0.91 -29.88 12.23
C GLN A 1009 -1.22 -31.39 12.15
N ASP A 1010 -0.51 -32.13 11.30
CA ASP A 1010 -0.57 -33.59 11.25
C ASP A 1010 0.07 -34.16 12.53
N GLU A 1011 -0.72 -34.89 13.31
CA GLU A 1011 -0.30 -35.45 14.60
C GLU A 1011 0.88 -36.42 14.46
N ARG A 1012 0.85 -37.31 13.47
CA ARG A 1012 1.93 -38.28 13.23
C ARG A 1012 3.24 -37.57 12.92
N LEU A 1013 3.23 -36.54 12.06
CA LEU A 1013 4.44 -35.79 11.73
C LEU A 1013 4.98 -34.97 12.93
N ARG A 1014 4.11 -34.51 13.82
CA ARG A 1014 4.53 -33.83 15.06
C ARG A 1014 5.18 -34.82 16.01
N ASP A 1015 4.51 -35.93 16.31
CA ASP A 1015 4.96 -36.93 17.29
C ASP A 1015 6.23 -37.66 16.84
N GLU A 1016 6.34 -38.03 15.56
CA GLU A 1016 7.45 -38.85 15.05
C GLU A 1016 8.68 -38.01 14.64
N HIS A 1017 8.53 -36.70 14.40
CA HIS A 1017 9.60 -35.91 13.75
C HIS A 1017 9.93 -34.57 14.40
N PHE A 1018 9.12 -34.04 15.32
CA PHE A 1018 9.50 -32.82 16.04
C PHE A 1018 10.60 -33.12 17.06
N ILE A 1019 11.76 -32.46 16.89
CA ILE A 1019 12.95 -32.66 17.73
C ILE A 1019 13.43 -31.39 18.44
N GLY A 1020 12.70 -30.29 18.28
CA GLY A 1020 13.08 -29.00 18.84
C GLY A 1020 12.89 -28.97 20.36
N THR A 1021 13.81 -28.34 21.08
CA THR A 1021 13.71 -28.16 22.53
C THR A 1021 13.77 -26.69 22.92
N VAL A 1022 13.32 -26.38 24.14
CA VAL A 1022 13.42 -25.03 24.72
C VAL A 1022 14.88 -24.59 24.80
N GLU A 1023 15.78 -25.49 25.20
CA GLU A 1023 17.21 -25.25 25.35
C GLU A 1023 17.86 -24.88 24.01
N MET A 1024 17.45 -25.50 22.90
CA MET A 1024 17.97 -25.15 21.57
C MET A 1024 17.65 -23.70 21.19
N VAL A 1025 16.44 -23.22 21.51
CA VAL A 1025 16.05 -21.82 21.29
C VAL A 1025 16.81 -20.91 22.25
N MET A 1026 16.95 -21.30 23.52
CA MET A 1026 17.71 -20.50 24.49
C MET A 1026 19.18 -20.35 24.08
N ASN A 1027 19.81 -21.42 23.58
CA ASN A 1027 21.17 -21.41 23.05
C ASN A 1027 21.29 -20.43 21.87
N PHE A 1028 20.33 -20.45 20.93
CA PHE A 1028 20.32 -19.51 19.81
C PHE A 1028 20.36 -18.04 20.28
N PHE A 1029 19.42 -17.65 21.15
CA PHE A 1029 19.34 -16.26 21.61
C PHE A 1029 20.52 -15.86 22.50
N THR A 1030 21.06 -16.78 23.29
CA THR A 1030 22.27 -16.55 24.08
C THR A 1030 23.48 -16.34 23.16
N PHE A 1031 23.65 -17.16 22.12
CA PHE A 1031 24.80 -17.02 21.23
C PHE A 1031 24.76 -15.75 20.39
N ILE A 1032 23.61 -15.40 19.83
CA ILE A 1032 23.49 -14.15 19.07
C ILE A 1032 23.66 -12.91 19.95
N ALA A 1033 23.19 -12.94 21.21
CA ALA A 1033 23.45 -11.87 22.18
C ALA A 1033 24.95 -11.77 22.52
N MET A 1034 25.62 -12.91 22.75
CA MET A 1034 27.06 -12.93 22.99
C MET A 1034 27.86 -12.40 21.79
N GLU A 1035 27.52 -12.80 20.57
CA GLU A 1035 28.16 -12.29 19.35
C GLU A 1035 27.92 -10.78 19.19
N THR A 1036 26.72 -10.30 19.52
CA THR A 1036 26.40 -8.87 19.52
C THR A 1036 27.34 -8.10 20.46
N ARG A 1037 27.60 -8.63 21.67
CA ARG A 1037 28.58 -8.03 22.60
C ARG A 1037 30.01 -8.04 22.04
N GLU A 1038 30.42 -9.15 21.40
CA GLU A 1038 31.74 -9.23 20.76
C GLU A 1038 31.89 -8.18 19.65
N TRP A 1039 30.86 -7.96 18.84
CA TRP A 1039 30.86 -6.90 17.83
C TRP A 1039 30.87 -5.51 18.46
N MET A 1040 30.02 -5.23 19.46
CA MET A 1040 30.01 -3.96 20.21
C MET A 1040 31.39 -3.63 20.81
N ALA A 1041 32.06 -4.62 21.41
CA ALA A 1041 33.41 -4.48 21.91
C ALA A 1041 34.40 -4.12 20.79
N SER A 1042 34.32 -4.81 19.65
CA SER A 1042 35.20 -4.58 18.50
C SER A 1042 35.07 -3.17 17.91
N ILE A 1043 33.87 -2.58 18.00
CA ILE A 1043 33.58 -1.22 17.53
C ILE A 1043 33.63 -0.16 18.65
N GLY A 1044 34.11 -0.52 19.84
CA GLY A 1044 34.35 0.43 20.93
C GLY A 1044 33.12 0.97 21.62
N VAL A 1045 31.99 0.25 21.61
CA VAL A 1045 30.70 0.69 22.17
C VAL A 1045 30.30 -0.15 23.38
N ARG A 1046 29.91 0.50 24.48
CA ARG A 1046 29.62 -0.18 25.77
C ARG A 1046 28.16 -0.60 25.91
N THR A 1047 27.24 0.20 25.37
CA THR A 1047 25.80 -0.04 25.50
C THR A 1047 25.09 0.08 24.16
N MET A 1048 23.96 -0.60 24.02
CA MET A 1048 23.13 -0.53 22.82
C MET A 1048 22.63 0.89 22.58
N GLU A 1049 22.35 1.65 23.63
CA GLU A 1049 21.96 3.06 23.56
C GLU A 1049 23.04 3.95 22.95
N GLU A 1050 24.32 3.67 23.21
CA GLU A 1050 25.45 4.35 22.54
C GLU A 1050 25.58 3.98 21.05
N LEU A 1051 25.02 2.84 20.64
CA LEU A 1051 25.10 2.29 19.27
C LEU A 1051 23.96 2.77 18.37
N ILE A 1052 22.76 2.93 18.92
CA ILE A 1052 21.55 3.21 18.14
C ILE A 1052 21.71 4.48 17.32
N GLY A 1053 21.45 4.37 16.02
CA GLY A 1053 21.55 5.48 15.08
C GLY A 1053 22.98 5.89 14.71
N ARG A 1054 24.04 5.21 15.15
CA ARG A 1054 25.45 5.57 14.85
C ARG A 1054 25.90 5.21 13.43
N THR A 1055 25.22 5.73 12.42
CA THR A 1055 25.59 5.59 11.00
C THR A 1055 26.98 6.16 10.69
N ASP A 1056 27.50 7.06 11.53
CA ASP A 1056 28.85 7.60 11.43
C ASP A 1056 29.96 6.56 11.64
N LEU A 1057 29.66 5.38 12.19
CA LEU A 1057 30.60 4.26 12.33
C LEU A 1057 30.62 3.34 11.10
N LEU A 1058 29.69 3.53 10.17
CA LEU A 1058 29.56 2.73 8.96
C LEU A 1058 30.27 3.40 7.77
N THR A 1059 30.72 2.57 6.83
CA THR A 1059 31.22 2.97 5.52
C THR A 1059 30.73 1.99 4.46
N GLN A 1060 30.59 2.44 3.22
CA GLN A 1060 30.27 1.56 2.10
C GLN A 1060 31.53 0.78 1.66
N LYS A 1061 31.40 -0.54 1.54
CA LYS A 1061 32.39 -1.43 0.94
C LYS A 1061 32.26 -1.42 -0.59
N ALA A 1062 33.36 -1.73 -1.28
CA ALA A 1062 33.33 -1.99 -2.71
C ALA A 1062 32.45 -3.21 -3.04
N GLY A 1063 31.75 -3.15 -4.17
CA GLY A 1063 31.00 -4.28 -4.70
C GLY A 1063 31.90 -5.39 -5.22
N GLU A 1064 31.35 -6.58 -5.37
CA GLU A 1064 32.01 -7.75 -5.98
C GLU A 1064 31.70 -7.90 -7.49
N THR A 1065 30.72 -7.13 -7.99
CA THR A 1065 30.33 -7.08 -9.40
C THR A 1065 30.20 -5.63 -9.85
N GLU A 1066 30.30 -5.39 -11.16
CA GLU A 1066 30.15 -4.04 -11.74
C GLU A 1066 28.82 -3.38 -11.32
N LYS A 1067 27.72 -4.15 -11.26
CA LYS A 1067 26.41 -3.63 -10.83
C LYS A 1067 26.39 -3.22 -9.34
N GLN A 1068 27.09 -3.96 -8.49
CA GLN A 1068 27.18 -3.65 -7.05
C GLN A 1068 28.05 -2.43 -6.79
N GLU A 1069 29.12 -2.23 -7.57
CA GLU A 1069 30.00 -1.05 -7.45
C GLU A 1069 29.28 0.27 -7.76
N LEU A 1070 28.22 0.23 -8.56
CA LEU A 1070 27.44 1.41 -8.96
C LEU A 1070 26.34 1.81 -7.96
N LEU A 1071 26.20 1.10 -6.85
CA LEU A 1071 25.22 1.44 -5.81
C LEU A 1071 25.69 2.66 -4.99
N ASP A 1072 24.75 3.54 -4.66
CA ASP A 1072 24.95 4.66 -3.74
C ASP A 1072 24.20 4.39 -2.43
N LEU A 1073 24.94 4.07 -1.36
CA LEU A 1073 24.36 3.84 -0.03
C LEU A 1073 24.38 5.09 0.86
N SER A 1074 24.83 6.24 0.36
CA SER A 1074 24.86 7.48 1.13
C SER A 1074 23.49 7.92 1.69
N PRO A 1075 22.34 7.70 1.01
CA PRO A 1075 21.03 8.06 1.58
C PRO A 1075 20.67 7.25 2.84
N ILE A 1076 21.14 6.01 2.96
CA ILE A 1076 20.91 5.16 4.14
C ILE A 1076 21.76 5.66 5.33
N LEU A 1077 22.98 6.13 5.05
CA LEU A 1077 23.93 6.59 6.07
C LEU A 1077 23.70 8.04 6.50
N PHE A 1078 22.87 8.78 5.76
CA PHE A 1078 22.62 10.19 5.97
C PHE A 1078 22.04 10.50 7.37
N LYS A 1079 22.51 11.60 7.94
CA LYS A 1079 21.92 12.23 9.13
C LYS A 1079 21.65 13.69 8.83
N ASP A 1080 20.41 14.12 9.07
CA ASP A 1080 20.03 15.52 8.93
C ASP A 1080 20.72 16.39 9.99
N PRO A 1081 21.55 17.38 9.59
CA PRO A 1081 22.15 18.33 10.52
C PRO A 1081 21.14 19.13 11.35
N ALA A 1082 19.93 19.39 10.81
CA ALA A 1082 18.87 20.10 11.52
C ALA A 1082 18.29 19.28 12.68
N ALA A 1083 18.40 17.95 12.63
CA ALA A 1083 17.94 17.05 13.68
C ALA A 1083 19.05 16.68 14.69
N LYS A 1084 20.18 17.38 14.72
CA LYS A 1084 21.34 17.02 15.58
C LYS A 1084 20.98 16.84 17.05
N ASP A 1085 20.12 17.71 17.59
CA ASP A 1085 19.73 17.68 19.01
C ASP A 1085 18.51 16.80 19.30
N GLN A 1086 17.98 16.11 18.27
CA GLN A 1086 16.86 15.19 18.42
C GLN A 1086 17.33 13.81 18.91
N PRO A 1087 16.57 13.15 19.80
CA PRO A 1087 16.92 11.82 20.31
C PRO A 1087 17.15 10.79 19.20
N GLU A 1088 18.08 9.86 19.42
CA GLU A 1088 18.31 8.71 18.51
C GLU A 1088 17.41 7.51 18.81
N PHE A 1089 16.87 7.45 20.04
CA PHE A 1089 16.06 6.34 20.55
C PHE A 1089 14.92 6.83 21.45
N CYS A 1090 14.03 5.93 21.88
CA CYS A 1090 12.87 6.27 22.69
C CYS A 1090 13.26 6.69 24.11
N GLN A 1091 12.68 7.77 24.64
CA GLN A 1091 12.98 8.32 25.96
C GLN A 1091 11.82 8.17 26.96
N VAL A 1092 10.69 7.64 26.52
CA VAL A 1092 9.48 7.49 27.34
C VAL A 1092 9.09 6.02 27.50
N ALA A 1093 8.46 5.69 28.62
CA ALA A 1093 7.93 4.34 28.85
C ALA A 1093 6.75 4.04 27.91
N LEU A 1094 5.80 4.97 27.85
CA LEU A 1094 4.54 4.93 27.09
C LEU A 1094 4.32 6.26 26.36
N ASN A 1095 3.78 6.17 25.14
CA ASN A 1095 3.28 7.29 24.36
C ASN A 1095 1.80 7.52 24.72
N ALA A 1096 1.53 8.38 25.69
CA ALA A 1096 0.19 8.57 26.21
C ALA A 1096 -0.73 9.31 25.20
N PRO A 1097 -1.95 8.82 24.95
CA PRO A 1097 -2.91 9.52 24.09
C PRO A 1097 -3.34 10.86 24.67
N PHE A 1098 -3.78 11.77 23.80
CA PHE A 1098 -4.35 13.06 24.23
C PHE A 1098 -5.63 12.85 25.04
N ASP A 1099 -6.58 12.09 24.50
CA ASP A 1099 -7.77 11.65 25.22
C ASP A 1099 -7.37 10.67 26.33
N LYS A 1100 -7.85 10.94 27.54
CA LYS A 1100 -7.57 10.15 28.75
C LYS A 1100 -8.65 9.12 29.06
N GLY A 1101 -9.75 9.08 28.31
CA GLY A 1101 -10.86 8.17 28.57
C GLY A 1101 -11.54 8.42 29.91
N GLU A 1102 -11.66 9.69 30.32
CA GLU A 1102 -12.12 10.08 31.67
C GLU A 1102 -13.46 9.45 32.05
N LYS A 1103 -14.38 9.35 31.09
CA LYS A 1103 -15.68 8.69 31.27
C LYS A 1103 -15.54 7.19 31.57
N ALA A 1104 -14.69 6.49 30.84
CA ALA A 1104 -14.45 5.07 31.02
C ALA A 1104 -13.79 4.78 32.38
N GLU A 1105 -12.84 5.64 32.80
CA GLU A 1105 -12.22 5.54 34.13
C GLU A 1105 -13.24 5.80 35.25
N ALA A 1106 -14.15 6.77 35.09
CA ALA A 1106 -15.22 7.00 36.06
C ALA A 1106 -16.16 5.78 36.18
N MET A 1107 -16.47 5.10 35.07
CA MET A 1107 -17.25 3.87 35.06
C MET A 1107 -16.53 2.72 35.77
N VAL A 1108 -15.21 2.57 35.56
CA VAL A 1108 -14.41 1.60 36.31
C VAL A 1108 -14.41 1.90 37.80
N ALA A 1109 -14.15 3.15 38.19
CA ALA A 1109 -14.14 3.53 39.60
C ALA A 1109 -15.44 3.17 40.33
N ALA A 1110 -16.58 3.30 39.65
CA ALA A 1110 -17.89 2.93 40.19
C ALA A 1110 -18.14 1.41 40.23
N ALA A 1111 -17.71 0.66 39.21
CA ALA A 1111 -18.00 -0.77 39.09
C ALA A 1111 -16.96 -1.70 39.74
N LEU A 1112 -15.73 -1.23 39.94
CA LEU A 1112 -14.60 -2.06 40.37
C LEU A 1112 -14.85 -2.84 41.66
N PRO A 1113 -15.44 -2.26 42.73
CA PRO A 1113 -15.73 -3.03 43.94
C PRO A 1113 -16.67 -4.22 43.68
N ALA A 1114 -17.68 -4.03 42.83
CA ALA A 1114 -18.64 -5.08 42.49
C ALA A 1114 -18.05 -6.15 41.57
N ILE A 1115 -17.13 -5.76 40.67
CA ILE A 1115 -16.35 -6.70 39.86
C ILE A 1115 -15.47 -7.55 40.78
N GLU A 1116 -14.75 -6.94 41.72
CA GLU A 1116 -13.88 -7.67 42.65
C GLU A 1116 -14.63 -8.64 43.56
N SER A 1117 -15.83 -8.29 44.01
CA SER A 1117 -16.68 -9.16 44.83
C SER A 1117 -17.60 -10.10 44.03
N MET A 1118 -17.61 -10.04 42.69
CA MET A 1118 -18.55 -10.76 41.80
C MET A 1118 -20.02 -10.60 42.24
N SER A 1119 -20.43 -9.39 42.62
CA SER A 1119 -21.78 -9.13 43.17
C SER A 1119 -22.77 -8.55 42.15
N GLY A 1120 -22.29 -8.14 40.97
CA GLY A 1120 -23.05 -7.35 40.01
C GLY A 1120 -23.38 -5.93 40.50
N ILE A 1121 -23.80 -5.06 39.57
CA ILE A 1121 -24.20 -3.66 39.83
C ILE A 1121 -25.02 -3.10 38.65
N ASP A 1122 -25.87 -2.09 38.87
CA ASP A 1122 -26.56 -1.31 37.82
C ASP A 1122 -26.17 0.17 37.99
N LEU A 1123 -25.71 0.81 36.91
CA LEU A 1123 -25.17 2.17 36.89
C LEU A 1123 -25.75 2.98 35.72
N GLU A 1124 -25.91 4.29 35.93
CA GLU A 1124 -26.41 5.22 34.91
C GLU A 1124 -25.40 6.31 34.57
N PHE A 1125 -25.22 6.61 33.27
CA PHE A 1125 -24.29 7.64 32.78
C PHE A 1125 -24.84 8.41 31.56
N ASN A 1126 -24.38 9.65 31.37
CA ASN A 1126 -24.55 10.37 30.10
C ASN A 1126 -23.28 10.25 29.26
N VAL A 1127 -23.45 10.09 27.94
CA VAL A 1127 -22.36 9.98 26.96
C VAL A 1127 -22.54 10.94 25.79
N THR A 1128 -21.42 11.33 25.20
CA THR A 1128 -21.28 12.21 24.03
C THR A 1128 -20.40 11.52 22.98
N ASN A 1129 -20.40 12.02 21.73
CA ASN A 1129 -19.58 11.41 20.67
C ASN A 1129 -18.07 11.47 20.98
N CYS A 1130 -17.64 12.33 21.91
CA CYS A 1130 -16.27 12.36 22.42
C CYS A 1130 -15.94 11.19 23.37
N ASP A 1131 -16.94 10.52 23.95
CA ASP A 1131 -16.76 9.36 24.84
C ASP A 1131 -16.60 8.08 24.02
N ARG A 1132 -15.35 7.70 23.75
CA ARG A 1132 -14.96 6.60 22.85
C ARG A 1132 -14.61 5.32 23.61
N SER A 1133 -14.74 4.18 22.94
CA SER A 1133 -14.34 2.85 23.45
C SER A 1133 -15.00 2.46 24.79
N ILE A 1134 -16.17 3.03 25.07
CA ILE A 1134 -16.92 2.75 26.29
C ILE A 1134 -17.22 1.24 26.32
N GLY A 1135 -16.90 0.59 27.45
CA GLY A 1135 -16.99 -0.86 27.63
C GLY A 1135 -15.64 -1.58 27.64
N ALA A 1136 -14.66 -1.13 26.84
CA ALA A 1136 -13.35 -1.78 26.73
C ALA A 1136 -12.61 -1.82 28.07
N ARG A 1137 -12.55 -0.67 28.75
CA ARG A 1137 -11.84 -0.51 30.02
C ARG A 1137 -12.39 -1.39 31.13
N LEU A 1138 -13.72 -1.49 31.25
CA LEU A 1138 -14.40 -2.40 32.19
C LEU A 1138 -14.20 -3.86 31.83
N SER A 1139 -14.30 -4.18 30.53
CA SER A 1139 -14.09 -5.54 30.04
C SER A 1139 -12.67 -6.03 30.31
N GLY A 1140 -11.68 -5.13 30.24
CA GLY A 1140 -10.32 -5.41 30.69
C GLY A 1140 -10.22 -5.78 32.17
N GLU A 1141 -10.86 -5.00 33.05
CA GLU A 1141 -10.86 -5.29 34.51
C GLU A 1141 -11.58 -6.61 34.86
N ILE A 1142 -12.70 -6.90 34.19
CA ILE A 1142 -13.43 -8.16 34.30
C ILE A 1142 -12.54 -9.31 33.82
N ALA A 1143 -12.02 -9.23 32.60
CA ALA A 1143 -11.26 -10.30 31.98
C ALA A 1143 -9.95 -10.61 32.71
N LYS A 1144 -9.30 -9.59 33.26
CA LYS A 1144 -8.07 -9.73 34.06
C LYS A 1144 -8.30 -10.51 35.34
N ARG A 1145 -9.48 -10.39 35.97
CA ARG A 1145 -9.79 -11.06 37.24
C ARG A 1145 -10.49 -12.40 37.05
N HIS A 1146 -11.43 -12.46 36.11
CA HIS A 1146 -12.44 -13.52 36.01
C HIS A 1146 -12.48 -14.19 34.64
N GLY A 1147 -11.57 -13.85 33.72
CA GLY A 1147 -11.58 -14.34 32.35
C GLY A 1147 -12.77 -13.82 31.54
N ASN A 1148 -13.02 -14.42 30.37
CA ASN A 1148 -13.98 -13.86 29.39
C ASN A 1148 -15.43 -13.85 29.87
N LEU A 1149 -15.88 -14.86 30.63
CA LEU A 1149 -17.30 -15.09 30.95
C LEU A 1149 -17.59 -15.10 32.46
N GLY A 1150 -16.60 -14.82 33.31
CA GLY A 1150 -16.71 -15.04 34.75
C GLY A 1150 -17.70 -14.14 35.50
N MET A 1151 -18.26 -13.11 34.85
CA MET A 1151 -19.27 -12.21 35.42
C MET A 1151 -20.69 -12.46 34.91
N GLU A 1152 -20.94 -13.48 34.09
CA GLU A 1152 -22.28 -13.75 33.51
C GLU A 1152 -23.36 -13.98 34.58
N ASP A 1153 -23.02 -14.64 35.70
CA ASP A 1153 -23.96 -14.92 36.79
C ASP A 1153 -24.28 -13.69 37.67
N ALA A 1154 -23.42 -12.66 37.63
CA ALA A 1154 -23.53 -11.46 38.46
C ALA A 1154 -23.14 -10.21 37.67
N PRO A 1155 -23.99 -9.78 36.71
CA PRO A 1155 -23.59 -8.82 35.69
C PRO A 1155 -23.40 -7.39 36.20
N VAL A 1156 -22.50 -6.67 35.54
CA VAL A 1156 -22.38 -5.20 35.58
C VAL A 1156 -23.28 -4.64 34.49
N THR A 1157 -24.29 -3.85 34.87
CA THR A 1157 -25.22 -3.21 33.95
C THR A 1157 -24.94 -1.72 33.85
N LEU A 1158 -24.70 -1.22 32.65
CA LEU A 1158 -24.55 0.19 32.32
C LEU A 1158 -25.75 0.67 31.50
N ARG A 1159 -26.45 1.68 31.99
CA ARG A 1159 -27.51 2.39 31.28
C ARG A 1159 -27.00 3.77 30.90
N MET A 1160 -27.01 4.07 29.61
CA MET A 1160 -26.42 5.29 29.08
C MET A 1160 -27.43 6.08 28.27
N LYS A 1161 -27.31 7.40 28.30
CA LYS A 1161 -28.14 8.32 27.50
C LYS A 1161 -27.26 9.30 26.73
N GLY A 1162 -27.59 9.52 25.45
CA GLY A 1162 -26.87 10.44 24.56
C GLY A 1162 -26.33 9.75 23.31
N THR A 1163 -25.21 10.25 22.78
CA THR A 1163 -24.59 9.70 21.57
C THR A 1163 -23.25 9.08 21.95
N ALA A 1164 -23.00 7.81 21.68
CA ALA A 1164 -21.70 7.20 21.93
C ALA A 1164 -20.72 7.52 20.80
N GLY A 1165 -19.45 7.75 21.15
CA GLY A 1165 -18.36 7.85 20.18
C GLY A 1165 -18.04 6.52 19.52
N GLN A 1166 -16.93 6.50 18.79
CA GLN A 1166 -16.42 5.29 18.13
C GLN A 1166 -16.19 4.13 19.11
N SER A 1167 -16.36 2.91 18.63
CA SER A 1167 -16.02 1.67 19.34
C SER A 1167 -16.88 1.41 20.60
N PHE A 1168 -18.16 1.79 20.58
CA PHE A 1168 -19.08 1.49 21.69
C PHE A 1168 -19.25 -0.03 21.91
N GLY A 1169 -18.93 -0.52 23.10
CA GLY A 1169 -18.99 -1.95 23.44
C GLY A 1169 -17.83 -2.77 22.85
N VAL A 1170 -16.76 -2.13 22.38
CA VAL A 1170 -15.59 -2.87 21.86
C VAL A 1170 -14.98 -3.73 22.98
N TRP A 1171 -14.62 -4.97 22.63
CA TRP A 1171 -14.09 -5.97 23.56
C TRP A 1171 -15.04 -6.31 24.73
N ASN A 1172 -16.36 -6.27 24.56
CA ASN A 1172 -17.29 -6.52 25.65
C ASN A 1172 -17.09 -7.91 26.31
N ALA A 1173 -16.79 -7.94 27.61
CA ALA A 1173 -16.68 -9.18 28.39
C ALA A 1173 -18.06 -9.75 28.76
N GLY A 1174 -18.16 -11.07 28.93
CA GLY A 1174 -19.36 -11.73 29.43
C GLY A 1174 -19.72 -11.23 30.83
N GLY A 1175 -20.98 -10.85 31.02
CA GLY A 1175 -21.47 -10.20 32.23
C GLY A 1175 -21.40 -8.67 32.24
N LEU A 1176 -20.91 -8.01 31.17
CA LEU A 1176 -21.06 -6.57 30.99
C LEU A 1176 -22.26 -6.27 30.08
N ASN A 1177 -23.37 -5.82 30.67
CA ASN A 1177 -24.59 -5.46 29.95
C ASN A 1177 -24.63 -3.95 29.71
N MET A 1178 -24.75 -3.53 28.45
CA MET A 1178 -24.70 -2.12 28.06
C MET A 1178 -25.98 -1.73 27.32
N TYR A 1179 -26.70 -0.73 27.83
CA TYR A 1179 -27.92 -0.19 27.24
C TYR A 1179 -27.69 1.28 26.90
N LEU A 1180 -27.98 1.68 25.66
CA LEU A 1180 -27.85 3.07 25.19
C LEU A 1180 -29.21 3.61 24.70
N GLU A 1181 -29.71 4.65 25.36
CA GLU A 1181 -30.82 5.48 24.90
C GLU A 1181 -30.27 6.63 24.06
N GLY A 1182 -30.16 6.42 22.74
CA GLY A 1182 -29.71 7.41 21.77
C GLY A 1182 -29.06 6.78 20.54
N ASP A 1183 -27.91 7.30 20.11
CA ASP A 1183 -27.20 6.89 18.87
C ASP A 1183 -25.77 6.42 19.16
N ALA A 1184 -25.17 5.63 18.27
CA ALA A 1184 -23.75 5.28 18.30
C ALA A 1184 -23.08 5.54 16.95
N ASN A 1185 -21.78 5.82 17.01
CA ASN A 1185 -20.90 5.85 15.82
C ASN A 1185 -20.42 4.43 15.49
N ASP A 1186 -19.33 4.32 14.70
CA ASP A 1186 -18.92 3.05 14.09
C ASP A 1186 -18.29 2.06 15.10
#